data_AF-R7WBQ9-F1
#
_entry.id   AF-R7WBQ9-F1
#
_cell.length_a   1.000
_cell.length_b   1.000
_cell.length_c   1.000
_cell.angle_alpha   90.00
_cell.angle_beta   90.00
_cell.angle_gamma   90.00
#
_symmetry.space_group_name_H-M   'P 1'
#
loop_
_entity.id
_entity.type
_entity.pdbx_description
1 polymer ?
#
loop_
_entity_poly.entity_id
_entity_poly.type
_entity_poly.pdbx_seq_one_letter_code
_entity_poly.pdbx_strand_id
1 'polypeptide(L)'
;MDDGGRVLTVPLLVLLLVSLAGSSPPPAPVVCAHGTSDCTVSNAYGSFPDRTVCHAANATFPRTEKELVAAVAAVAAAKRKVKVATKHSHSFPKLACPGGRDGTIISTERLNRVVSVDAVKGLMTVESGMVLRDLIQAAAEAGLALPHSPYWSGLTIGGLLATGAHGSSLKGKGGAVHEYVVGMRIVTPAPASQGFAVVRELCADHPDLNAAKVSLGVLGVVSQVTLALQPMFKRSVTFVTRDDLDIAEQASKWSDLHEFGDMAWLPQQGKVIYREDDRMSIELMGDGLNDYLAFRSTPTAVLINARVAMEPLEKNINAIARCKAAEATISLFEMAAYGYSNNGSLFTGYPVVGFQHQIQASSGCIGSSKDALLTSCAWDPRIEGTFFYSNGYSIALSRVSAFIADMQQLRDRSPLAFCGIDASVGMLLRYVKASSAYLGKPEDSIDFDIAYYRSYTKGEPNPHSDVFDELEQMALHKYDAIPHWGKNRNFAFEGAIAMYPKAGEFLEVKGRYDPDGIFSSKWSDQVLGINGSPVIVERRCAIEGLCICSEDSHCAPEEGYYCRPGKMDLSPCEQFLLEDSSSSDNSDVESMLERHRQQMVVVVLAVKEEEDQNLKRRRGSTVGRLCIPRNRHLRSMMLMQDYFADNPTYPLHFFRRRRNAAGLLGFSTYQKISAAMRLIAYGILADYADEYLRIDEDTTFESVRRFAKVMIRVFGHVYLRAPNKEDTIKLMAANEKRVWPDMLGSIGCMHWTWKNCPKAWHGQFCGKSRKATIVLEVVASEDLWIWHCFLEYTKGYYLADEHQKPKTKWHTEFAKVQEATQKDIERAFEILQTRFAIVRGPACFWDKKTLSNILICCVILHNMIIEDERDLNLEFFTTMSVAV
;
A
#
# COMPACT_ATOMS: atom_id res chain seq x y z
N MET A 1 23.64 -40.54 -32.32
CA MET A 1 24.39 -39.63 -33.20
C MET A 1 23.53 -38.42 -33.43
N ASP A 2 23.07 -37.75 -32.38
CA ASP A 2 23.77 -36.95 -31.34
C ASP A 2 23.61 -35.48 -31.72
N ASP A 3 22.50 -34.86 -31.31
CA ASP A 3 22.23 -34.15 -30.05
C ASP A 3 22.71 -32.69 -30.11
N GLY A 4 21.75 -31.77 -30.22
CA GLY A 4 21.99 -30.33 -30.43
C GLY A 4 20.71 -29.51 -30.45
N GLY A 5 19.82 -29.75 -29.48
CA GLY A 5 18.63 -28.94 -29.23
C GLY A 5 18.64 -28.40 -27.78
N ARG A 6 18.20 -27.13 -27.61
CA ARG A 6 18.16 -26.30 -26.37
C ARG A 6 19.54 -25.68 -26.07
N VAL A 7 19.75 -24.37 -26.05
CA VAL A 7 19.21 -23.38 -25.09
C VAL A 7 19.33 -21.98 -25.70
N LEU A 8 18.24 -21.43 -26.24
CA LEU A 8 18.17 -20.01 -26.65
C LEU A 8 16.71 -19.54 -26.71
N THR A 9 15.94 -19.79 -25.63
CA THR A 9 14.52 -19.39 -25.55
C THR A 9 14.07 -18.91 -24.17
N VAL A 10 14.97 -18.76 -23.18
CA VAL A 10 14.55 -18.45 -21.80
C VAL A 10 14.62 -16.96 -21.40
N PRO A 11 15.57 -16.11 -21.82
CA PRO A 11 15.59 -14.71 -21.36
C PRO A 11 14.57 -13.81 -22.08
N LEU A 12 14.21 -14.14 -23.33
CA LEU A 12 13.23 -13.37 -24.09
C LEU A 12 11.78 -13.69 -23.66
N LEU A 13 11.52 -14.92 -23.17
CA LEU A 13 10.21 -15.31 -22.66
C LEU A 13 9.92 -14.64 -21.30
N VAL A 14 10.93 -14.47 -20.44
CA VAL A 14 10.77 -13.81 -19.13
C VAL A 14 10.56 -12.29 -19.29
N LEU A 15 11.22 -11.63 -20.24
CA LEU A 15 10.94 -10.22 -20.56
C LEU A 15 9.59 -9.99 -21.27
N LEU A 16 9.05 -10.99 -21.98
CA LEU A 16 7.69 -10.95 -22.52
C LEU A 16 6.61 -11.34 -21.50
N LEU A 17 6.92 -12.16 -20.49
CA LEU A 17 5.97 -12.57 -19.45
C LEU A 17 5.67 -11.45 -18.45
N VAL A 18 6.61 -10.53 -18.20
CA VAL A 18 6.35 -9.31 -17.40
C VAL A 18 5.58 -8.26 -18.21
N SER A 19 5.56 -8.35 -19.55
CA SER A 19 4.89 -7.39 -20.43
C SER A 19 3.36 -7.55 -20.51
N LEU A 20 2.80 -8.54 -19.81
CA LEU A 20 1.37 -8.92 -19.77
C LEU A 20 0.79 -8.99 -18.35
N ALA A 21 1.40 -8.32 -17.35
CA ALA A 21 0.87 -8.32 -15.99
C ALA A 21 -0.53 -7.67 -15.96
N GLY A 22 -1.56 -8.51 -16.01
CA GLY A 22 -2.84 -8.18 -15.39
C GLY A 22 -2.83 -8.66 -13.95
N SER A 23 -3.97 -8.63 -13.30
CA SER A 23 -4.18 -9.10 -11.94
C SER A 23 -4.98 -10.38 -12.02
N SER A 24 -4.65 -11.35 -11.18
CA SER A 24 -5.52 -12.50 -11.01
C SER A 24 -6.63 -12.13 -10.04
N PRO A 25 -7.86 -11.76 -10.51
CA PRO A 25 -8.96 -11.49 -9.60
C PRO A 25 -9.25 -12.74 -8.77
N PRO A 26 -9.80 -12.59 -7.54
CA PRO A 26 -10.21 -13.70 -6.70
C PRO A 26 -11.05 -14.74 -7.46
N PRO A 27 -11.02 -16.01 -7.03
CA PRO A 27 -11.79 -17.06 -7.69
C PRO A 27 -13.28 -16.70 -7.74
N ALA A 28 -13.97 -17.23 -8.75
CA ALA A 28 -15.42 -17.06 -8.83
C ALA A 28 -16.07 -17.62 -7.55
N PRO A 29 -17.02 -16.90 -6.93
CA PRO A 29 -17.60 -17.30 -5.66
C PRO A 29 -18.49 -18.55 -5.78
N VAL A 30 -18.91 -18.92 -6.99
CA VAL A 30 -19.70 -20.12 -7.26
C VAL A 30 -18.86 -21.10 -8.07
N VAL A 31 -18.58 -22.27 -7.52
CA VAL A 31 -17.81 -23.34 -8.17
C VAL A 31 -18.64 -24.61 -8.19
N CYS A 32 -18.82 -25.22 -9.37
CA CYS A 32 -19.62 -26.43 -9.52
C CYS A 32 -18.77 -27.58 -10.04
N ALA A 33 -18.90 -28.77 -9.45
CA ALA A 33 -18.14 -29.96 -9.84
C ALA A 33 -18.59 -30.51 -11.20
N HIS A 34 -19.89 -30.40 -11.51
CA HIS A 34 -20.48 -31.01 -12.72
C HIS A 34 -21.31 -30.00 -13.51
N GLY A 35 -20.65 -29.23 -14.38
CA GLY A 35 -21.29 -28.20 -15.19
C GLY A 35 -21.89 -27.09 -14.33
N THR A 36 -23.20 -27.18 -14.08
CA THR A 36 -23.94 -26.27 -13.20
C THR A 36 -24.50 -26.94 -11.94
N SER A 37 -24.08 -28.18 -11.65
CA SER A 37 -24.57 -28.99 -10.52
C SER A 37 -23.45 -29.32 -9.53
N ASP A 38 -23.84 -29.65 -8.30
CA ASP A 38 -22.96 -29.90 -7.15
C ASP A 38 -22.01 -28.72 -6.92
N CYS A 39 -22.59 -27.61 -6.45
CA CYS A 39 -21.91 -26.34 -6.34
C CYS A 39 -21.56 -26.00 -4.88
N THR A 40 -20.45 -25.30 -4.73
CA THR A 40 -20.08 -24.60 -3.49
C THR A 40 -20.09 -23.09 -3.72
N VAL A 41 -20.38 -22.36 -2.64
CA VAL A 41 -20.34 -20.91 -2.61
C VAL A 41 -19.34 -20.44 -1.55
N SER A 42 -18.51 -19.46 -1.89
CA SER A 42 -17.61 -18.78 -0.96
C SER A 42 -17.75 -17.26 -1.09
N ASN A 43 -17.33 -16.53 -0.05
CA ASN A 43 -17.12 -15.10 -0.17
C ASN A 43 -15.75 -14.79 -0.77
N ALA A 44 -15.47 -13.51 -1.05
CA ALA A 44 -14.20 -13.06 -1.63
C ALA A 44 -12.94 -13.45 -0.83
N TYR A 45 -13.12 -13.77 0.46
CA TYR A 45 -12.07 -14.15 1.42
C TYR A 45 -11.91 -15.67 1.56
N GLY A 46 -12.68 -16.46 0.81
CA GLY A 46 -12.63 -17.92 0.81
C GLY A 46 -13.34 -18.60 1.98
N SER A 47 -13.79 -17.87 3.00
CA SER A 47 -14.45 -18.44 4.18
C SER A 47 -15.49 -17.51 4.79
N PHE A 48 -16.66 -18.06 5.13
CA PHE A 48 -17.66 -17.39 5.95
C PHE A 48 -17.24 -17.35 7.44
N PRO A 49 -17.91 -16.53 8.29
CA PRO A 49 -17.56 -16.38 9.71
C PRO A 49 -17.47 -17.69 10.49
N ASP A 50 -18.40 -18.62 10.32
CA ASP A 50 -18.37 -19.92 11.01
C ASP A 50 -17.55 -21.01 10.30
N ARG A 51 -16.81 -20.64 9.24
CA ARG A 51 -15.95 -21.52 8.44
C ARG A 51 -16.65 -22.69 7.76
N THR A 52 -17.98 -22.77 7.77
CA THR A 52 -18.66 -23.90 7.12
C THR A 52 -18.70 -23.70 5.60
N VAL A 53 -18.57 -24.79 4.85
CA VAL A 53 -18.77 -24.79 3.40
C VAL A 53 -20.25 -24.60 3.08
N CYS A 54 -20.52 -23.68 2.16
CA CYS A 54 -21.86 -23.43 1.67
C CYS A 54 -22.10 -24.23 0.39
N HIS A 55 -23.05 -25.17 0.44
CA HIS A 55 -23.38 -26.05 -0.69
C HIS A 55 -24.67 -25.62 -1.39
N ALA A 56 -24.79 -25.98 -2.66
CA ALA A 56 -26.00 -25.84 -3.46
C ALA A 56 -26.08 -26.97 -4.51
N ALA A 57 -27.30 -27.42 -4.81
CA ALA A 57 -27.54 -28.50 -5.76
C ALA A 57 -27.14 -28.06 -7.17
N ASN A 58 -27.43 -26.80 -7.52
CA ASN A 58 -27.08 -26.22 -8.81
C ASN A 58 -26.99 -24.69 -8.78
N ALA A 59 -26.45 -24.13 -9.86
CA ALA A 59 -26.37 -22.70 -10.11
C ALA A 59 -26.90 -22.34 -11.51
N THR A 60 -27.46 -21.15 -11.65
CA THR A 60 -27.89 -20.58 -12.94
C THR A 60 -27.25 -19.21 -13.16
N PHE A 61 -27.05 -18.85 -14.42
CA PHE A 61 -26.27 -17.66 -14.80
C PHE A 61 -27.01 -16.86 -15.88
N PRO A 62 -28.16 -16.24 -15.54
CA PRO A 62 -28.97 -15.48 -16.48
C PRO A 62 -28.18 -14.32 -17.09
N ARG A 63 -28.36 -14.09 -18.40
CA ARG A 63 -27.79 -12.96 -19.16
C ARG A 63 -28.79 -11.86 -19.48
N THR A 64 -30.08 -12.14 -19.29
CA THR A 64 -31.17 -11.22 -19.56
C THR A 64 -32.22 -11.30 -18.45
N GLU A 65 -33.03 -10.25 -18.29
CA GLU A 65 -34.15 -10.28 -17.35
C GLU A 65 -35.13 -11.43 -17.65
N LYS A 66 -35.32 -11.78 -18.92
CA LYS A 66 -36.16 -12.93 -19.32
C LYS A 66 -35.60 -14.27 -18.81
N GLU A 67 -34.30 -14.47 -18.93
CA GLU A 67 -33.64 -15.67 -18.38
C GLU A 67 -33.71 -15.68 -16.85
N LEU A 68 -33.60 -14.51 -16.21
CA LEU A 68 -33.74 -14.38 -14.76
C LEU A 68 -35.17 -14.75 -14.31
N VAL A 69 -36.20 -14.26 -14.99
CA VAL A 69 -37.60 -14.63 -14.74
C VAL A 69 -37.79 -16.13 -14.86
N ALA A 70 -37.24 -16.76 -15.90
CA ALA A 70 -37.30 -18.21 -16.07
C ALA A 70 -36.59 -18.96 -14.92
N ALA A 71 -35.45 -18.47 -14.46
CA ALA A 71 -34.71 -19.06 -13.34
C ALA A 71 -35.51 -18.98 -12.02
N VAL A 72 -36.10 -17.81 -11.71
CA VAL A 72 -36.95 -17.62 -10.52
C VAL A 72 -38.22 -18.47 -10.61
N ALA A 73 -38.85 -18.53 -11.79
CA ALA A 73 -40.03 -19.36 -12.02
C ALA A 73 -39.73 -20.85 -11.78
N ALA A 74 -38.58 -21.35 -12.25
CA ALA A 74 -38.18 -22.74 -12.08
C ALA A 74 -37.99 -23.13 -10.59
N VAL A 75 -37.33 -22.28 -9.80
CA VAL A 75 -37.14 -22.55 -8.36
C VAL A 75 -38.43 -22.39 -7.56
N ALA A 76 -39.28 -21.43 -7.92
CA ALA A 76 -40.59 -21.23 -7.31
C ALA A 76 -41.52 -22.42 -7.58
N ALA A 77 -41.59 -22.90 -8.83
CA ALA A 77 -42.36 -24.09 -9.20
C ALA A 77 -41.89 -25.34 -8.46
N ALA A 78 -40.59 -25.47 -8.21
CA ALA A 78 -40.01 -26.56 -7.45
C ALA A 78 -40.07 -26.37 -5.92
N LYS A 79 -40.56 -25.22 -5.43
CA LYS A 79 -40.52 -24.81 -4.01
C LYS A 79 -39.14 -24.97 -3.37
N ARG A 80 -38.10 -24.67 -4.15
CA ARG A 80 -36.70 -24.87 -3.75
C ARG A 80 -36.12 -23.58 -3.20
N LYS A 81 -35.34 -23.69 -2.10
CA LYS A 81 -34.61 -22.54 -1.55
C LYS A 81 -33.61 -22.01 -2.58
N VAL A 82 -33.53 -20.69 -2.69
CA VAL A 82 -32.68 -20.00 -3.67
C VAL A 82 -32.00 -18.79 -3.04
N LYS A 83 -30.74 -18.55 -3.41
CA LYS A 83 -30.03 -17.31 -3.07
C LYS A 83 -29.31 -16.75 -4.28
N VAL A 84 -29.02 -15.45 -4.18
CA VAL A 84 -28.32 -14.70 -5.21
C VAL A 84 -26.84 -14.64 -4.87
N ALA A 85 -25.99 -15.03 -5.82
CA ALA A 85 -24.55 -14.81 -5.72
C ALA A 85 -24.14 -13.68 -6.66
N THR A 86 -23.40 -12.71 -6.14
CA THR A 86 -22.82 -11.64 -6.96
C THR A 86 -21.50 -12.09 -7.55
N LYS A 87 -20.96 -11.36 -8.54
CA LYS A 87 -19.70 -11.71 -9.23
C LYS A 87 -18.52 -11.99 -8.28
N HIS A 88 -18.46 -11.30 -7.14
CA HIS A 88 -17.35 -11.39 -6.19
C HIS A 88 -17.76 -11.81 -4.77
N SER A 89 -19.05 -11.80 -4.42
CA SER A 89 -19.57 -12.20 -3.10
C SER A 89 -18.77 -11.63 -1.91
N HIS A 90 -18.57 -10.31 -1.86
CA HIS A 90 -17.74 -9.64 -0.86
C HIS A 90 -18.33 -9.53 0.55
N SER A 91 -19.59 -9.92 0.77
CA SER A 91 -20.17 -9.87 2.11
C SER A 91 -19.48 -10.87 3.03
N PHE A 92 -19.14 -10.45 4.26
CA PHE A 92 -18.68 -11.37 5.29
C PHE A 92 -19.79 -12.37 5.65
N PRO A 93 -21.04 -11.96 5.93
CA PRO A 93 -22.08 -12.90 6.28
C PRO A 93 -22.57 -13.76 5.12
N LYS A 94 -23.27 -14.85 5.46
CA LYS A 94 -23.75 -15.90 4.55
C LYS A 94 -25.00 -15.54 3.75
N LEU A 95 -25.06 -14.32 3.23
CA LEU A 95 -26.22 -13.84 2.47
C LEU A 95 -26.48 -14.68 1.20
N ALA A 96 -25.42 -15.14 0.55
CA ALA A 96 -25.49 -15.95 -0.68
C ALA A 96 -25.80 -17.44 -0.43
N CYS A 97 -25.96 -17.88 0.82
CA CYS A 97 -26.14 -19.29 1.15
C CYS A 97 -27.60 -19.72 1.23
N PRO A 98 -28.06 -20.64 0.37
CA PRO A 98 -29.47 -21.07 0.32
C PRO A 98 -29.86 -21.95 1.51
N GLY A 99 -28.89 -22.54 2.20
CA GLY A 99 -29.13 -23.41 3.36
C GLY A 99 -29.46 -24.84 2.93
N GLY A 100 -28.57 -25.78 3.22
CA GLY A 100 -28.69 -27.18 2.81
C GLY A 100 -28.16 -27.45 1.40
N ARG A 101 -28.06 -28.73 1.03
CA ARG A 101 -27.51 -29.18 -0.26
C ARG A 101 -28.50 -29.06 -1.42
N ASP A 102 -29.79 -29.00 -1.14
CA ASP A 102 -30.84 -29.01 -2.18
C ASP A 102 -31.13 -27.63 -2.77
N GLY A 103 -30.52 -26.56 -2.23
CA GLY A 103 -30.76 -25.18 -2.66
C GLY A 103 -30.18 -24.85 -4.04
N THR A 104 -30.67 -23.78 -4.66
CA THR A 104 -30.20 -23.26 -5.95
C THR A 104 -29.51 -21.91 -5.79
N ILE A 105 -28.50 -21.63 -6.61
CA ILE A 105 -27.90 -20.30 -6.75
C ILE A 105 -28.36 -19.65 -8.06
N ILE A 106 -28.70 -18.37 -8.00
CA ILE A 106 -28.82 -17.51 -9.17
C ILE A 106 -27.65 -16.53 -9.13
N SER A 107 -26.70 -16.68 -10.04
CA SER A 107 -25.56 -15.78 -10.16
C SER A 107 -25.89 -14.59 -11.06
N THR A 108 -25.74 -13.37 -10.56
CA THR A 108 -25.95 -12.14 -11.34
C THR A 108 -24.71 -11.74 -12.13
N GLU A 109 -23.64 -12.54 -12.16
CA GLU A 109 -22.35 -12.16 -12.78
C GLU A 109 -22.47 -11.71 -14.26
N ARG A 110 -23.50 -12.17 -14.98
CA ARG A 110 -23.74 -11.89 -16.42
C ARG A 110 -24.84 -10.87 -16.68
N LEU A 111 -25.49 -10.36 -15.63
CA LEU A 111 -26.46 -9.25 -15.69
C LEU A 111 -25.71 -7.95 -15.41
N ASN A 112 -24.84 -7.52 -16.30
CA ASN A 112 -23.85 -6.48 -16.03
C ASN A 112 -23.84 -5.33 -17.06
N ARG A 113 -24.94 -5.12 -17.78
CA ARG A 113 -25.03 -4.09 -18.83
C ARG A 113 -25.57 -2.76 -18.31
N VAL A 114 -25.14 -1.67 -18.96
CA VAL A 114 -25.87 -0.40 -18.93
C VAL A 114 -27.12 -0.55 -19.80
N VAL A 115 -28.30 -0.33 -19.21
CA VAL A 115 -29.59 -0.46 -19.88
C VAL A 115 -29.97 0.85 -20.58
N SER A 116 -29.79 1.98 -19.89
CA SER A 116 -30.07 3.31 -20.44
C SER A 116 -29.32 4.40 -19.69
N VAL A 117 -29.03 5.50 -20.39
CA VAL A 117 -28.45 6.72 -19.82
C VAL A 117 -29.21 7.94 -20.34
N ASP A 118 -29.76 8.75 -19.44
CA ASP A 118 -30.36 10.05 -19.72
C ASP A 118 -29.48 11.12 -19.04
N ALA A 119 -28.48 11.61 -19.77
CA ALA A 119 -27.53 12.59 -19.26
C ALA A 119 -28.18 13.93 -18.90
N VAL A 120 -29.28 14.29 -19.57
CA VAL A 120 -30.01 15.54 -19.32
C VAL A 120 -30.73 15.47 -17.97
N LYS A 121 -31.35 14.34 -17.64
CA LYS A 121 -32.01 14.13 -16.34
C LYS A 121 -31.06 13.64 -15.25
N GLY A 122 -29.81 13.30 -15.59
CA GLY A 122 -28.88 12.67 -14.67
C GLY A 122 -29.36 11.29 -14.22
N LEU A 123 -29.97 10.50 -15.10
CA LEU A 123 -30.47 9.17 -14.77
C LEU A 123 -29.68 8.09 -15.51
N MET A 124 -29.35 7.01 -14.81
CA MET A 124 -28.73 5.83 -15.41
C MET A 124 -29.39 4.56 -14.90
N THR A 125 -29.79 3.69 -15.82
CA THR A 125 -30.30 2.36 -15.50
C THR A 125 -29.26 1.30 -15.84
N VAL A 126 -28.97 0.41 -14.90
CA VAL A 126 -27.97 -0.66 -15.02
C VAL A 126 -28.55 -1.99 -14.55
N GLU A 127 -28.01 -3.10 -15.04
CA GLU A 127 -28.31 -4.43 -14.51
C GLU A 127 -27.58 -4.65 -13.16
N SER A 128 -28.19 -5.43 -12.26
CA SER A 128 -27.75 -5.55 -10.86
C SER A 128 -26.37 -6.19 -10.66
N GLY A 129 -25.91 -6.99 -11.61
CA GLY A 129 -24.58 -7.60 -11.61
C GLY A 129 -23.47 -6.68 -12.08
N MET A 130 -23.77 -5.45 -12.54
CA MET A 130 -22.75 -4.48 -12.93
C MET A 130 -21.86 -4.16 -11.72
N VAL A 131 -20.55 -4.21 -11.93
CA VAL A 131 -19.56 -3.87 -10.89
C VAL A 131 -19.50 -2.35 -10.75
N LEU A 132 -19.39 -1.86 -9.52
CA LEU A 132 -19.40 -0.44 -9.18
C LEU A 132 -18.33 0.35 -9.94
N ARG A 133 -17.13 -0.21 -10.12
CA ARG A 133 -16.09 0.39 -10.98
C ARG A 133 -16.61 0.69 -12.39
N ASP A 134 -17.24 -0.30 -13.02
CA ASP A 134 -17.73 -0.19 -14.40
C ASP A 134 -18.90 0.80 -14.46
N LEU A 135 -19.75 0.87 -13.43
CA LEU A 135 -20.81 1.88 -13.32
C LEU A 135 -20.25 3.29 -13.22
N ILE A 136 -19.26 3.50 -12.35
CA ILE A 136 -18.59 4.79 -12.15
C ILE A 136 -17.97 5.27 -13.47
N GLN A 137 -17.34 4.37 -14.20
CA GLN A 137 -16.75 4.66 -15.51
C GLN A 137 -17.82 5.01 -16.54
N ALA A 138 -18.89 4.22 -16.65
CA ALA A 138 -19.99 4.47 -17.58
C ALA A 138 -20.71 5.81 -17.28
N ALA A 139 -20.87 6.16 -16.00
CA ALA A 139 -21.39 7.47 -15.59
C ALA A 139 -20.48 8.60 -16.07
N ALA A 140 -19.17 8.44 -15.87
CA ALA A 140 -18.19 9.45 -16.28
C ALA A 140 -18.16 9.68 -17.80
N GLU A 141 -18.28 8.62 -18.60
CA GLU A 141 -18.38 8.70 -20.06
C GLU A 141 -19.61 9.49 -20.54
N ALA A 142 -20.67 9.52 -19.72
CA ALA A 142 -21.87 10.32 -19.97
C ALA A 142 -21.82 11.73 -19.34
N GLY A 143 -20.68 12.15 -18.79
CA GLY A 143 -20.54 13.43 -18.10
C GLY A 143 -21.24 13.49 -16.74
N LEU A 144 -21.54 12.33 -16.14
CA LEU A 144 -22.23 12.19 -14.87
C LEU A 144 -21.33 11.59 -13.78
N ALA A 145 -21.69 11.85 -12.53
CA ALA A 145 -21.01 11.36 -11.34
C ALA A 145 -21.99 10.64 -10.44
N LEU A 146 -21.64 9.42 -10.01
CA LEU A 146 -22.21 8.84 -8.80
C LEU A 146 -21.74 9.69 -7.60
N PRO A 147 -22.64 10.27 -6.78
CA PRO A 147 -22.22 11.26 -5.78
C PRO A 147 -21.38 10.65 -4.65
N HIS A 148 -21.73 9.44 -4.20
CA HIS A 148 -21.02 8.73 -3.15
C HIS A 148 -20.91 7.25 -3.46
N SER A 149 -19.84 6.64 -2.96
CA SER A 149 -19.58 5.21 -3.07
C SER A 149 -18.74 4.72 -1.87
N PRO A 150 -18.77 3.42 -1.56
CA PRO A 150 -17.71 2.78 -0.79
C PRO A 150 -16.35 2.95 -1.48
N TYR A 151 -15.23 2.88 -0.72
CA TYR A 151 -13.89 2.98 -1.31
C TYR A 151 -13.51 1.77 -2.15
N TRP A 152 -14.10 0.61 -1.89
CA TRP A 152 -13.90 -0.57 -2.70
C TRP A 152 -14.90 -0.60 -3.88
N SER A 153 -14.41 -0.43 -5.10
CA SER A 153 -15.26 -0.45 -6.31
C SER A 153 -15.50 -1.84 -6.91
N GLY A 154 -15.09 -2.91 -6.21
CA GLY A 154 -15.34 -4.31 -6.62
C GLY A 154 -16.68 -4.91 -6.21
N LEU A 155 -17.60 -4.11 -5.68
CA LEU A 155 -18.95 -4.54 -5.35
C LEU A 155 -19.86 -4.46 -6.58
N THR A 156 -20.79 -5.40 -6.73
CA THR A 156 -21.89 -5.26 -7.72
C THR A 156 -22.99 -4.35 -7.18
N ILE A 157 -23.74 -3.66 -8.04
CA ILE A 157 -24.87 -2.81 -7.63
C ILE A 157 -25.92 -3.57 -6.81
N GLY A 158 -26.27 -4.79 -7.18
CA GLY A 158 -27.23 -5.60 -6.41
C GLY A 158 -26.72 -5.90 -5.00
N GLY A 159 -25.46 -6.32 -4.87
CA GLY A 159 -24.83 -6.62 -3.58
C GLY A 159 -24.63 -5.41 -2.67
N LEU A 160 -24.25 -4.26 -3.23
CA LEU A 160 -24.02 -3.04 -2.44
C LEU A 160 -25.34 -2.48 -1.90
N LEU A 161 -26.42 -2.55 -2.68
CA LEU A 161 -27.75 -2.14 -2.23
C LEU A 161 -28.29 -3.12 -1.18
N ALA A 162 -28.18 -4.43 -1.44
CA ALA A 162 -28.69 -5.45 -0.53
C ALA A 162 -28.15 -5.32 0.90
N THR A 163 -26.93 -4.80 1.07
CA THR A 163 -26.27 -4.65 2.38
C THR A 163 -26.18 -3.20 2.88
N GLY A 164 -26.74 -2.23 2.16
CA GLY A 164 -26.73 -0.81 2.55
C GLY A 164 -25.34 -0.17 2.53
N ALA A 165 -24.46 -0.60 1.60
CA ALA A 165 -23.11 -0.08 1.50
C ALA A 165 -23.08 1.43 1.20
N HIS A 166 -22.15 2.14 1.82
CA HIS A 166 -22.10 3.60 1.82
C HIS A 166 -20.68 4.14 1.75
N GLY A 167 -20.55 5.41 1.33
CA GLY A 167 -19.38 6.26 1.53
C GLY A 167 -19.45 7.02 2.85
N SER A 168 -18.91 8.24 2.88
CA SER A 168 -18.95 9.17 4.03
C SER A 168 -19.60 10.49 3.60
N SER A 169 -20.74 10.87 4.17
CA SER A 169 -21.33 12.22 4.12
C SER A 169 -22.64 12.32 4.92
N LEU A 170 -22.91 13.49 5.51
CA LEU A 170 -24.24 13.91 5.97
C LEU A 170 -24.91 14.97 5.06
N LYS A 171 -24.19 15.48 4.05
CA LYS A 171 -24.70 16.52 3.14
C LYS A 171 -25.67 15.92 2.12
N GLY A 172 -26.67 16.70 1.71
CA GLY A 172 -27.68 16.26 0.75
C GLY A 172 -28.41 14.99 1.20
N LYS A 173 -28.37 13.94 0.36
CA LYS A 173 -28.94 12.61 0.67
C LYS A 173 -27.98 11.70 1.47
N GLY A 174 -26.79 12.19 1.82
CA GLY A 174 -25.77 11.45 2.55
C GLY A 174 -24.95 10.47 1.70
N GLY A 175 -24.07 9.73 2.38
CA GLY A 175 -23.12 8.81 1.76
C GLY A 175 -23.69 7.45 1.30
N ALA A 176 -24.94 7.12 1.64
CA ALA A 176 -25.53 5.82 1.34
C ALA A 176 -25.98 5.70 -0.13
N VAL A 177 -25.46 4.71 -0.86
CA VAL A 177 -25.70 4.60 -2.31
C VAL A 177 -27.17 4.34 -2.62
N HIS A 178 -27.86 3.59 -1.77
CA HIS A 178 -29.27 3.24 -1.95
C HIS A 178 -30.24 4.44 -1.87
N GLU A 179 -29.82 5.58 -1.33
CA GLU A 179 -30.62 6.81 -1.31
C GLU A 179 -30.68 7.52 -2.68
N TYR A 180 -29.77 7.16 -3.58
CA TYR A 180 -29.73 7.65 -4.97
C TYR A 180 -30.55 6.77 -5.93
N VAL A 181 -31.15 5.68 -5.45
CA VAL A 181 -32.03 4.82 -6.25
C VAL A 181 -33.40 5.49 -6.40
N VAL A 182 -33.80 5.71 -7.66
CA VAL A 182 -35.11 6.28 -8.04
C VAL A 182 -36.00 5.31 -8.80
N GLY A 183 -35.47 4.12 -9.12
CA GLY A 183 -36.23 3.04 -9.73
C GLY A 183 -35.54 1.70 -9.54
N MET A 184 -36.31 0.63 -9.36
CA MET A 184 -35.81 -0.74 -9.31
C MET A 184 -36.75 -1.70 -10.03
N ARG A 185 -36.17 -2.72 -10.65
CA ARG A 185 -36.92 -3.89 -11.14
C ARG A 185 -36.46 -5.11 -10.36
N ILE A 186 -37.41 -5.84 -9.80
CA ILE A 186 -37.15 -7.04 -8.99
C ILE A 186 -37.99 -8.21 -9.50
N VAL A 187 -37.36 -9.37 -9.67
CA VAL A 187 -38.02 -10.61 -10.03
C VAL A 187 -38.37 -11.37 -8.75
N THR A 188 -39.66 -11.59 -8.53
CA THR A 188 -40.20 -12.27 -7.34
C THR A 188 -40.97 -13.53 -7.74
N PRO A 189 -41.16 -14.50 -6.84
CA PRO A 189 -42.07 -15.61 -7.13
C PRO A 189 -43.49 -15.08 -7.30
N ALA A 190 -44.29 -15.86 -8.02
CA ALA A 190 -45.70 -15.58 -8.29
C ALA A 190 -46.48 -16.90 -8.32
N PRO A 191 -47.83 -16.87 -8.24
CA PRO A 191 -48.63 -18.07 -8.42
C PRO A 191 -48.43 -18.71 -9.81
N ALA A 192 -48.76 -20.00 -9.93
CA ALA A 192 -48.69 -20.74 -11.20
C ALA A 192 -49.51 -20.08 -12.32
N SER A 193 -50.63 -19.42 -11.99
CA SER A 193 -51.46 -18.66 -12.93
C SER A 193 -50.76 -17.48 -13.60
N GLN A 194 -49.64 -17.02 -13.03
CA GLN A 194 -48.80 -15.94 -13.58
C GLN A 194 -47.45 -16.47 -14.09
N GLY A 195 -47.27 -17.79 -14.20
CA GLY A 195 -46.02 -18.40 -14.68
C GLY A 195 -44.92 -18.50 -13.63
N PHE A 196 -45.27 -18.57 -12.34
CA PHE A 196 -44.38 -18.78 -11.19
C PHE A 196 -43.40 -17.65 -10.82
N ALA A 197 -43.21 -16.65 -11.68
CA ALA A 197 -42.42 -15.46 -11.37
C ALA A 197 -42.96 -14.23 -12.10
N VAL A 198 -42.78 -13.05 -11.49
CA VAL A 198 -43.18 -11.76 -12.06
C VAL A 198 -42.08 -10.73 -11.89
N VAL A 199 -41.96 -9.80 -12.83
CA VAL A 199 -41.13 -8.61 -12.68
C VAL A 199 -41.97 -7.52 -12.03
N ARG A 200 -41.51 -7.02 -10.88
CA ARG A 200 -42.11 -5.87 -10.21
C ARG A 200 -41.29 -4.63 -10.52
N GLU A 201 -41.96 -3.60 -11.00
CA GLU A 201 -41.37 -2.31 -11.32
C GLU A 201 -41.68 -1.33 -10.19
N LEU A 202 -40.63 -0.90 -9.51
CA LEU A 202 -40.68 -0.05 -8.32
C LEU A 202 -40.17 1.33 -8.71
N CYS A 203 -41.06 2.19 -9.19
CA CYS A 203 -40.78 3.60 -9.46
C CYS A 203 -40.57 4.38 -8.14
N ALA A 204 -40.12 5.64 -8.25
CA ALA A 204 -39.78 6.49 -7.10
C ALA A 204 -40.91 6.66 -6.06
N ASP A 205 -42.16 6.61 -6.50
CA ASP A 205 -43.38 6.74 -5.70
C ASP A 205 -43.96 5.39 -5.25
N HIS A 206 -43.39 4.26 -5.69
CA HIS A 206 -43.88 2.94 -5.33
C HIS A 206 -43.64 2.68 -3.82
N PRO A 207 -44.67 2.26 -3.05
CA PRO A 207 -44.57 2.12 -1.59
C PRO A 207 -43.48 1.14 -1.16
N ASP A 208 -43.28 0.08 -1.94
CA ASP A 208 -42.31 -0.98 -1.61
C ASP A 208 -40.85 -0.66 -2.04
N LEU A 209 -40.58 0.47 -2.71
CA LEU A 209 -39.21 0.81 -3.15
C LEU A 209 -38.24 0.91 -1.96
N ASN A 210 -38.69 1.50 -0.86
CA ASN A 210 -37.86 1.67 0.34
C ASN A 210 -37.56 0.33 1.06
N ALA A 211 -38.40 -0.68 0.91
CA ALA A 211 -38.06 -2.04 1.36
C ALA A 211 -37.03 -2.70 0.42
N ALA A 212 -37.10 -2.42 -0.89
CA ALA A 212 -36.21 -3.02 -1.88
C ALA A 212 -34.78 -2.46 -1.86
N LYS A 213 -34.62 -1.17 -1.53
CA LYS A 213 -33.33 -0.44 -1.46
C LYS A 213 -32.27 -1.16 -0.62
N VAL A 214 -32.66 -1.71 0.53
CA VAL A 214 -31.81 -2.55 1.41
C VAL A 214 -32.63 -3.77 1.81
N SER A 215 -32.34 -4.91 1.17
CA SER A 215 -33.24 -6.07 1.19
C SER A 215 -32.60 -7.39 1.60
N LEU A 216 -31.29 -7.43 1.86
CA LEU A 216 -30.54 -8.65 2.21
C LEU A 216 -30.71 -9.82 1.22
N GLY A 217 -31.21 -9.52 0.01
CA GLY A 217 -31.55 -10.52 -1.01
C GLY A 217 -32.75 -11.42 -0.67
N VAL A 218 -33.61 -11.04 0.28
CA VAL A 218 -34.77 -11.86 0.70
C VAL A 218 -36.10 -11.50 0.03
N LEU A 219 -36.16 -10.39 -0.71
CA LEU A 219 -37.39 -9.96 -1.40
C LEU A 219 -37.51 -10.53 -2.83
N GLY A 220 -36.43 -11.06 -3.38
CA GLY A 220 -36.33 -11.50 -4.77
C GLY A 220 -34.98 -11.12 -5.40
N VAL A 221 -34.86 -11.27 -6.72
CA VAL A 221 -33.63 -10.94 -7.45
C VAL A 221 -33.80 -9.60 -8.15
N VAL A 222 -33.00 -8.60 -7.76
CA VAL A 222 -32.95 -7.32 -8.47
C VAL A 222 -32.42 -7.58 -9.89
N SER A 223 -33.17 -7.18 -10.92
CA SER A 223 -32.74 -7.26 -12.31
C SER A 223 -32.05 -5.98 -12.76
N GLN A 224 -32.66 -4.83 -12.46
CA GLN A 224 -32.20 -3.51 -12.89
C GLN A 224 -32.39 -2.45 -11.79
N VAL A 225 -31.52 -1.45 -11.81
CA VAL A 225 -31.54 -0.31 -10.88
C VAL A 225 -31.38 0.97 -11.67
N THR A 226 -32.24 1.95 -11.40
CA THR A 226 -32.14 3.32 -11.93
C THR A 226 -31.63 4.26 -10.83
N LEU A 227 -30.49 4.88 -11.08
CA LEU A 227 -29.81 5.81 -10.17
C LEU A 227 -29.97 7.25 -10.64
N ALA A 228 -30.21 8.14 -9.68
CA ALA A 228 -30.05 9.58 -9.86
C ALA A 228 -28.58 9.96 -9.62
N LEU A 229 -27.94 10.39 -10.69
CA LEU A 229 -26.56 10.85 -10.74
C LEU A 229 -26.51 12.38 -10.78
N GLN A 230 -25.33 12.94 -10.55
CA GLN A 230 -25.08 14.38 -10.64
C GLN A 230 -24.26 14.71 -11.89
N PRO A 231 -24.25 15.98 -12.36
CA PRO A 231 -23.22 16.42 -13.30
C PRO A 231 -21.82 16.12 -12.76
N MET A 232 -20.89 15.76 -13.64
CA MET A 232 -19.51 15.47 -13.25
C MET A 232 -18.88 16.65 -12.48
N PHE A 233 -18.13 16.32 -11.43
CA PHE A 233 -17.41 17.27 -10.60
C PHE A 233 -16.04 16.71 -10.21
N LYS A 234 -15.18 17.56 -9.64
CA LYS A 234 -13.87 17.17 -9.09
C LYS A 234 -13.92 17.11 -7.57
N ARG A 235 -12.94 16.43 -6.96
CA ARG A 235 -12.70 16.46 -5.52
C ARG A 235 -11.32 17.01 -5.24
N SER A 236 -11.16 17.63 -4.08
CA SER A 236 -9.89 18.04 -3.50
C SER A 236 -9.67 17.25 -2.21
N VAL A 237 -8.63 16.44 -2.15
CA VAL A 237 -8.34 15.55 -1.02
C VAL A 237 -7.02 15.95 -0.35
N THR A 238 -7.05 16.09 0.97
CA THR A 238 -5.88 16.30 1.83
C THR A 238 -5.98 15.38 3.05
N PHE A 239 -4.86 14.78 3.43
CA PHE A 239 -4.75 14.04 4.69
C PHE A 239 -3.94 14.85 5.70
N VAL A 240 -4.43 14.92 6.94
CA VAL A 240 -3.77 15.63 8.04
C VAL A 240 -3.78 14.74 9.28
N THR A 241 -2.60 14.38 9.78
CA THR A 241 -2.45 13.60 11.01
C THR A 241 -2.30 14.55 12.21
N ARG A 242 -3.12 14.38 13.25
CA ARG A 242 -3.08 15.18 14.49
C ARG A 242 -3.22 14.29 15.72
N ASP A 243 -2.97 14.83 16.90
CA ASP A 243 -3.28 14.15 18.17
C ASP A 243 -4.78 13.93 18.35
N ASP A 244 -5.16 12.86 19.05
CA ASP A 244 -6.56 12.48 19.24
C ASP A 244 -7.29 13.17 20.41
N LEU A 245 -6.67 14.22 20.97
CA LEU A 245 -7.21 14.96 22.12
C LEU A 245 -8.59 15.58 21.84
N ASP A 246 -8.85 15.98 20.59
CA ASP A 246 -10.11 16.63 20.18
C ASP A 246 -11.03 15.72 19.35
N ILE A 247 -10.72 14.42 19.22
CA ILE A 247 -11.45 13.53 18.32
C ILE A 247 -12.95 13.46 18.62
N ALA A 248 -13.36 13.48 19.89
CA ALA A 248 -14.77 13.46 20.27
C ALA A 248 -15.55 14.71 19.80
N GLU A 249 -14.87 15.86 19.78
CA GLU A 249 -15.42 17.13 19.29
C GLU A 249 -15.43 17.15 17.75
N GLN A 250 -14.30 16.79 17.13
CA GLN A 250 -14.16 16.78 15.67
C GLN A 250 -15.12 15.79 15.02
N ALA A 251 -15.29 14.60 15.61
CA ALA A 251 -16.23 13.59 15.13
C ALA A 251 -17.66 14.12 15.02
N SER A 252 -18.03 15.15 15.79
CA SER A 252 -19.38 15.73 15.70
C SER A 252 -19.50 16.82 14.63
N LYS A 253 -18.38 17.37 14.13
CA LYS A 253 -18.36 18.58 13.28
C LYS A 253 -17.79 18.35 11.88
N TRP A 254 -16.96 17.33 11.69
CA TRP A 254 -16.14 17.17 10.48
C TRP A 254 -16.96 17.07 9.19
N SER A 255 -18.12 16.40 9.26
CA SER A 255 -19.00 16.25 8.09
C SER A 255 -19.67 17.55 7.64
N ASP A 256 -19.80 18.55 8.52
CA ASP A 256 -20.29 19.87 8.15
C ASP A 256 -19.21 20.63 7.36
N LEU A 257 -17.95 20.47 7.80
CA LEU A 257 -16.78 21.09 7.18
C LEU A 257 -16.51 20.49 5.80
N HIS A 258 -16.44 19.16 5.71
CA HIS A 258 -15.98 18.45 4.51
C HIS A 258 -17.06 17.53 3.95
N GLU A 259 -17.49 17.77 2.69
CA GLU A 259 -18.62 17.02 2.09
C GLU A 259 -18.41 15.51 2.08
N PHE A 260 -17.18 15.06 1.82
CA PHE A 260 -16.81 13.65 1.75
C PHE A 260 -15.78 13.25 2.82
N GLY A 261 -15.55 14.12 3.81
CA GLY A 261 -14.53 13.92 4.83
C GLY A 261 -14.79 12.70 5.71
N ASP A 262 -13.72 12.11 6.20
CA ASP A 262 -13.73 11.02 7.18
C ASP A 262 -12.47 11.06 8.05
N MET A 263 -12.36 10.11 8.98
CA MET A 263 -11.23 10.01 9.89
C MET A 263 -10.81 8.56 10.06
N ALA A 264 -9.52 8.32 10.27
CA ALA A 264 -9.01 7.06 10.80
C ALA A 264 -8.33 7.32 12.14
N TRP A 265 -8.89 6.75 13.22
CA TRP A 265 -8.28 6.83 14.55
C TRP A 265 -7.22 5.75 14.71
N LEU A 266 -6.02 6.17 15.12
CA LEU A 266 -4.87 5.33 15.48
C LEU A 266 -4.72 5.33 17.00
N PRO A 267 -5.56 4.54 17.71
CA PRO A 267 -5.64 4.56 19.16
C PRO A 267 -4.30 4.30 19.84
N GLN A 268 -3.49 3.34 19.40
CA GLN A 268 -2.21 3.10 20.11
C GLN A 268 -1.24 4.28 19.95
N GLN A 269 -1.21 4.91 18.78
CA GLN A 269 -0.35 6.06 18.52
C GLN A 269 -0.87 7.37 19.13
N GLY A 270 -2.12 7.40 19.62
CA GLY A 270 -2.76 8.62 20.12
C GLY A 270 -3.03 9.64 19.00
N LYS A 271 -3.21 9.18 17.76
CA LYS A 271 -3.32 10.02 16.56
C LYS A 271 -4.63 9.80 15.82
N VAL A 272 -5.03 10.80 15.04
CA VAL A 272 -6.13 10.71 14.07
C VAL A 272 -5.62 11.19 12.72
N ILE A 273 -5.84 10.38 11.70
CA ILE A 273 -5.68 10.78 10.31
C ILE A 273 -7.02 11.38 9.85
N TYR A 274 -7.06 12.69 9.69
CA TYR A 274 -8.20 13.42 9.16
C TYR A 274 -8.12 13.49 7.64
N ARG A 275 -9.21 13.15 6.94
CA ARG A 275 -9.34 13.39 5.50
C ARG A 275 -10.24 14.60 5.25
N GLU A 276 -9.61 15.67 4.79
CA GLU A 276 -10.28 16.83 4.24
C GLU A 276 -10.62 16.51 2.78
N ASP A 277 -11.90 16.51 2.43
CA ASP A 277 -12.34 15.99 1.14
C ASP A 277 -13.61 16.69 0.66
N ASP A 278 -13.43 17.53 -0.35
CA ASP A 278 -14.45 18.48 -0.78
C ASP A 278 -14.68 18.48 -2.28
N ARG A 279 -15.93 18.79 -2.63
CA ARG A 279 -16.37 19.01 -4.00
C ARG A 279 -15.73 20.26 -4.58
N MET A 280 -15.22 20.13 -5.79
CA MET A 280 -14.59 21.16 -6.59
C MET A 280 -15.25 21.26 -7.97
N SER A 281 -15.15 22.44 -8.58
CA SER A 281 -15.65 22.63 -9.94
C SER A 281 -14.78 21.91 -10.98
N ILE A 282 -15.37 21.56 -12.12
CA ILE A 282 -14.70 20.78 -13.17
C ILE A 282 -13.61 21.58 -13.88
N GLU A 283 -13.70 22.92 -13.85
CA GLU A 283 -12.78 23.88 -14.46
C GLU A 283 -11.41 23.92 -13.77
N LEU A 284 -11.33 23.49 -12.50
CA LEU A 284 -10.06 23.46 -11.76
C LEU A 284 -9.09 22.45 -12.36
N MET A 285 -7.82 22.82 -12.43
CA MET A 285 -6.76 21.93 -12.93
C MET A 285 -6.48 20.80 -11.94
N GLY A 286 -6.11 19.62 -12.46
CA GLY A 286 -5.82 18.42 -11.68
C GLY A 286 -6.44 17.18 -12.30
N ASP A 287 -5.68 16.08 -12.33
CA ASP A 287 -6.09 14.76 -12.84
C ASP A 287 -5.70 13.71 -11.80
N GLY A 288 -6.05 14.01 -10.54
CA GLY A 288 -5.72 13.18 -9.41
C GLY A 288 -6.42 11.83 -9.43
N LEU A 289 -5.70 10.80 -9.01
CA LEU A 289 -6.17 9.42 -8.98
C LEU A 289 -6.05 8.88 -7.56
N ASN A 290 -7.12 8.23 -7.09
CA ASN A 290 -7.09 7.36 -5.92
C ASN A 290 -6.89 5.92 -6.39
N ASP A 291 -5.72 5.38 -6.10
CA ASP A 291 -5.47 3.96 -6.23
C ASP A 291 -5.05 3.43 -4.86
N TYR A 292 -6.01 3.29 -3.94
CA TYR A 292 -5.74 2.93 -2.55
C TYR A 292 -4.88 1.66 -2.40
N LEU A 293 -3.81 1.73 -1.60
CA LEU A 293 -2.77 0.68 -1.51
C LEU A 293 -3.32 -0.70 -1.16
N ALA A 294 -4.29 -0.79 -0.25
CA ALA A 294 -4.84 -2.09 0.14
C ALA A 294 -5.69 -2.74 -0.96
N PHE A 295 -6.09 -1.98 -1.99
CA PHE A 295 -6.96 -2.44 -3.10
C PHE A 295 -6.19 -2.64 -4.42
N ARG A 296 -4.87 -2.36 -4.43
CA ARG A 296 -3.99 -2.55 -5.58
C ARG A 296 -3.62 -4.02 -5.80
N SER A 297 -3.33 -4.36 -7.05
CA SER A 297 -2.69 -5.65 -7.34
C SER A 297 -1.29 -5.63 -6.74
N THR A 298 -0.91 -6.68 -6.01
CA THR A 298 0.43 -6.80 -5.42
C THR A 298 1.05 -8.11 -5.88
N PRO A 299 2.36 -8.17 -6.17
CA PRO A 299 3.01 -9.42 -6.52
C PRO A 299 2.78 -10.49 -5.44
N THR A 300 2.30 -11.66 -5.85
CA THR A 300 1.89 -12.73 -4.95
C THR A 300 3.02 -13.17 -4.02
N ALA A 301 4.25 -13.25 -4.52
CA ALA A 301 5.42 -13.59 -3.72
C ALA A 301 5.67 -12.59 -2.58
N VAL A 302 5.34 -11.32 -2.79
CA VAL A 302 5.49 -10.28 -1.77
C VAL A 302 4.42 -10.42 -0.70
N LEU A 303 3.16 -10.67 -1.10
CA LEU A 303 2.06 -10.92 -0.16
C LEU A 303 2.32 -12.13 0.74
N ILE A 304 2.81 -13.24 0.16
CA ILE A 304 3.17 -14.45 0.91
C ILE A 304 4.31 -14.17 1.89
N ASN A 305 5.38 -13.51 1.43
CA ASN A 305 6.52 -13.19 2.29
C ASN A 305 6.11 -12.27 3.44
N ALA A 306 5.33 -11.22 3.14
CA ALA A 306 4.79 -10.31 4.14
C ALA A 306 3.94 -11.06 5.18
N ARG A 307 3.12 -12.03 4.73
CA ARG A 307 2.38 -12.88 5.66
C ARG A 307 3.30 -13.73 6.54
N VAL A 308 4.33 -14.36 5.98
CA VAL A 308 5.32 -15.14 6.75
C VAL A 308 6.06 -14.29 7.78
N ALA A 309 6.32 -13.01 7.49
CA ALA A 309 6.92 -12.09 8.46
C ALA A 309 5.94 -11.59 9.53
N MET A 310 4.65 -11.44 9.19
CA MET A 310 3.61 -10.95 10.09
C MET A 310 3.02 -12.02 10.98
N GLU A 311 2.90 -13.27 10.52
CA GLU A 311 2.31 -14.39 11.28
C GLU A 311 2.91 -14.53 12.69
N PRO A 312 4.24 -14.50 12.87
CA PRO A 312 4.81 -14.59 14.20
C PRO A 312 4.50 -13.35 15.03
N LEU A 313 4.48 -12.15 14.46
CA LEU A 313 4.13 -10.92 15.20
C LEU A 313 2.69 -10.97 15.70
N GLU A 314 1.76 -11.47 14.88
CA GLU A 314 0.35 -11.60 15.26
C GLU A 314 0.10 -12.71 16.28
N LYS A 315 0.99 -13.71 16.34
CA LYS A 315 0.95 -14.78 17.37
C LYS A 315 1.80 -14.48 18.60
N ASN A 316 2.71 -13.52 18.53
CA ASN A 316 3.66 -13.21 19.60
C ASN A 316 3.01 -12.33 20.67
N ILE A 317 3.41 -12.59 21.92
CA ILE A 317 2.97 -11.88 23.12
C ILE A 317 3.71 -10.54 23.25
N ASN A 318 4.82 -10.32 22.53
CA ASN A 318 5.53 -9.04 22.56
C ASN A 318 4.75 -7.92 21.86
N ALA A 319 3.86 -7.28 22.62
CA ALA A 319 3.01 -6.21 22.15
C ALA A 319 3.84 -5.02 21.61
N ILE A 320 4.98 -4.69 22.21
CA ILE A 320 5.86 -3.60 21.74
C ILE A 320 6.33 -3.85 20.30
N ALA A 321 6.72 -5.07 19.95
CA ALA A 321 7.12 -5.42 18.60
C ALA A 321 5.98 -5.26 17.59
N ARG A 322 4.75 -5.67 17.97
CA ARG A 322 3.55 -5.51 17.15
C ARG A 322 3.24 -4.03 16.90
N CYS A 323 3.32 -3.19 17.93
CA CYS A 323 3.07 -1.76 17.83
C CYS A 323 4.08 -1.06 16.92
N LYS A 324 5.38 -1.37 17.05
CA LYS A 324 6.41 -0.86 16.13
C LYS A 324 6.18 -1.27 14.68
N ALA A 325 5.66 -2.48 14.44
CA ALA A 325 5.31 -2.95 13.10
C ALA A 325 4.08 -2.22 12.54
N ALA A 326 3.09 -1.92 13.39
CA ALA A 326 1.93 -1.11 13.05
C ALA A 326 2.33 0.33 12.66
N GLU A 327 3.15 0.99 13.48
CA GLU A 327 3.69 2.33 13.20
C GLU A 327 4.44 2.39 11.86
N ALA A 328 5.26 1.38 11.57
CA ALA A 328 5.96 1.26 10.29
C ALA A 328 4.99 1.11 9.10
N THR A 329 3.88 0.40 9.31
CA THR A 329 2.82 0.24 8.29
C THR A 329 2.12 1.57 8.03
N ILE A 330 1.74 2.32 9.07
CA ILE A 330 1.15 3.66 8.92
C ILE A 330 2.10 4.62 8.21
N SER A 331 3.36 4.67 8.64
CA SER A 331 4.39 5.52 8.02
C SER A 331 4.52 5.25 6.53
N LEU A 332 4.39 3.98 6.12
CA LEU A 332 4.43 3.60 4.71
C LEU A 332 3.21 4.08 3.93
N PHE A 333 2.01 3.94 4.49
CA PHE A 333 0.79 4.47 3.88
C PHE A 333 0.90 5.99 3.71
N GLU A 334 1.40 6.72 4.71
CA GLU A 334 1.64 8.17 4.62
C GLU A 334 2.67 8.53 3.54
N MET A 335 3.82 7.85 3.51
CA MET A 335 4.87 8.08 2.50
C MET A 335 4.39 7.83 1.07
N ALA A 336 3.49 6.87 0.89
CA ALA A 336 2.88 6.56 -0.40
C ALA A 336 1.56 7.33 -0.63
N ALA A 337 1.29 8.37 0.17
CA ALA A 337 0.10 9.22 0.09
C ALA A 337 -1.22 8.44 0.05
N TYR A 338 -1.28 7.32 0.78
CA TYR A 338 -2.41 6.38 0.81
C TYR A 338 -2.79 5.81 -0.57
N GLY A 339 -1.92 5.96 -1.58
CA GLY A 339 -2.19 5.58 -2.96
C GLY A 339 -2.76 6.69 -3.84
N TYR A 340 -2.76 7.95 -3.39
CA TYR A 340 -3.15 9.11 -4.20
C TYR A 340 -2.00 9.63 -5.06
N SER A 341 -2.33 10.13 -6.25
CA SER A 341 -1.40 10.84 -7.14
C SER A 341 -2.06 12.08 -7.74
N ASN A 342 -1.30 13.11 -8.11
CA ASN A 342 -1.83 14.38 -8.64
C ASN A 342 -2.09 14.36 -10.16
N ASN A 343 -1.49 13.40 -10.88
CA ASN A 343 -1.54 13.29 -12.33
C ASN A 343 -1.73 11.84 -12.82
N GLY A 344 -2.29 10.99 -11.96
CA GLY A 344 -2.48 9.56 -12.24
C GLY A 344 -1.23 8.70 -12.11
N SER A 345 -0.07 9.24 -11.75
CA SER A 345 1.16 8.45 -11.58
C SER A 345 2.11 8.95 -10.51
N LEU A 346 2.18 10.26 -10.26
CA LEU A 346 3.09 10.86 -9.28
C LEU A 346 2.31 11.65 -8.24
N PHE A 347 2.62 11.40 -6.97
CA PHE A 347 2.24 12.29 -5.88
C PHE A 347 3.22 13.46 -5.79
N THR A 348 2.71 14.68 -5.92
CA THR A 348 3.48 15.93 -5.82
C THR A 348 3.12 16.75 -4.58
N GLY A 349 2.13 16.31 -3.80
CA GLY A 349 1.66 16.96 -2.58
C GLY A 349 0.14 17.12 -2.54
N TYR A 350 -0.38 17.43 -1.36
CA TYR A 350 -1.78 17.79 -1.17
C TYR A 350 -2.02 19.29 -1.43
N PRO A 351 -3.25 19.70 -1.83
CA PRO A 351 -4.39 18.83 -2.12
C PRO A 351 -4.22 18.08 -3.44
N VAL A 352 -4.74 16.85 -3.48
CA VAL A 352 -4.89 16.07 -4.71
C VAL A 352 -6.25 16.42 -5.31
N VAL A 353 -6.23 17.07 -6.47
CA VAL A 353 -7.45 17.47 -7.19
C VAL A 353 -7.66 16.54 -8.38
N GLY A 354 -8.81 15.87 -8.44
CA GLY A 354 -9.12 14.88 -9.48
C GLY A 354 -10.61 14.73 -9.72
N PHE A 355 -11.00 14.07 -10.81
CA PHE A 355 -12.41 13.85 -11.10
C PHE A 355 -13.05 12.87 -10.12
N GLN A 356 -14.34 13.06 -9.79
CA GLN A 356 -15.08 12.18 -8.87
C GLN A 356 -14.84 10.69 -9.17
N HIS A 357 -14.96 10.31 -10.45
CA HIS A 357 -14.84 8.93 -10.89
C HIS A 357 -13.44 8.31 -10.67
N GLN A 358 -12.39 9.14 -10.56
CA GLN A 358 -11.02 8.71 -10.28
C GLN A 358 -10.66 8.77 -8.79
N ILE A 359 -11.39 9.55 -7.99
CA ILE A 359 -11.07 9.76 -6.57
C ILE A 359 -11.93 8.90 -5.65
N GLN A 360 -13.21 8.69 -5.96
CA GLN A 360 -14.18 8.18 -4.98
C GLN A 360 -13.99 6.72 -4.54
N ALA A 361 -13.34 5.89 -5.36
CA ALA A 361 -13.16 4.47 -5.10
C ALA A 361 -12.03 3.87 -5.96
N SER A 362 -11.43 2.77 -5.50
CA SER A 362 -10.40 2.03 -6.23
C SER A 362 -10.64 0.51 -6.18
N SER A 363 -10.08 -0.21 -7.15
CA SER A 363 -10.17 -1.67 -7.24
C SER A 363 -9.12 -2.29 -8.18
N GLY A 364 -7.87 -1.82 -8.11
CA GLY A 364 -6.80 -2.22 -9.02
C GLY A 364 -6.60 -3.74 -9.13
N CYS A 365 -6.74 -4.49 -8.02
CA CYS A 365 -6.51 -5.94 -7.98
C CYS A 365 -7.62 -6.82 -8.62
N ILE A 366 -8.68 -6.22 -9.18
CA ILE A 366 -9.72 -6.95 -9.92
C ILE A 366 -9.95 -6.36 -11.32
N GLY A 367 -9.07 -5.46 -11.75
CA GLY A 367 -9.17 -4.66 -12.97
C GLY A 367 -8.79 -5.37 -14.25
N SER A 368 -7.95 -6.41 -14.17
CA SER A 368 -7.13 -6.82 -15.31
C SER A 368 -7.19 -8.34 -15.59
N SER A 369 -6.57 -8.75 -16.69
CA SER A 369 -6.59 -10.13 -17.16
C SER A 369 -5.82 -11.06 -16.24
N LYS A 370 -6.29 -12.31 -16.08
CA LYS A 370 -5.59 -13.34 -15.32
C LYS A 370 -4.15 -13.47 -15.77
N ASP A 371 -3.23 -13.27 -14.84
CA ASP A 371 -1.78 -13.31 -15.03
C ASP A 371 -1.15 -14.57 -14.40
N ALA A 372 -1.94 -15.64 -14.24
CA ALA A 372 -1.55 -16.89 -13.59
C ALA A 372 -1.05 -16.71 -12.14
N LEU A 373 -1.72 -15.84 -11.37
CA LEU A 373 -1.41 -15.51 -9.97
C LEU A 373 -0.03 -14.88 -9.77
N LEU A 374 0.55 -14.22 -10.78
CA LEU A 374 1.78 -13.43 -10.58
C LEU A 374 1.53 -12.25 -9.63
N THR A 375 0.37 -11.63 -9.74
CA THR A 375 -0.16 -10.60 -8.85
C THR A 375 -1.57 -10.96 -8.38
N SER A 376 -1.90 -10.54 -7.15
CA SER A 376 -3.17 -10.90 -6.48
C SER A 376 -3.68 -9.74 -5.62
N CYS A 377 -4.97 -9.78 -5.28
CA CYS A 377 -5.48 -9.03 -4.13
C CYS A 377 -4.86 -9.59 -2.83
N ALA A 378 -4.63 -8.74 -1.83
CA ALA A 378 -4.02 -9.14 -0.56
C ALA A 378 -4.81 -10.24 0.18
N TRP A 379 -6.13 -10.32 -0.04
CA TRP A 379 -7.04 -11.27 0.59
C TRP A 379 -7.45 -12.45 -0.30
N ASP A 380 -6.79 -12.65 -1.45
CA ASP A 380 -7.13 -13.74 -2.35
C ASP A 380 -6.94 -15.11 -1.65
N PRO A 381 -7.97 -15.97 -1.56
CA PRO A 381 -7.90 -17.20 -0.78
C PRO A 381 -7.04 -18.30 -1.43
N ARG A 382 -6.57 -18.10 -2.66
CA ARG A 382 -5.64 -19.04 -3.33
C ARG A 382 -4.20 -18.86 -2.84
N ILE A 383 -3.94 -17.79 -2.11
CA ILE A 383 -2.67 -17.50 -1.46
C ILE A 383 -2.92 -17.41 0.05
N GLU A 384 -1.98 -17.85 0.87
CA GLU A 384 -2.06 -17.59 2.31
C GLU A 384 -1.66 -16.14 2.58
N GLY A 385 -2.52 -15.21 2.16
CA GLY A 385 -2.36 -13.76 2.30
C GLY A 385 -3.07 -13.22 3.56
N THR A 386 -3.54 -11.98 3.49
CA THR A 386 -4.26 -11.33 4.59
C THR A 386 -5.60 -12.01 4.84
N PHE A 387 -5.81 -12.46 6.08
CA PHE A 387 -7.09 -12.97 6.57
C PHE A 387 -7.47 -12.22 7.85
N PHE A 388 -8.68 -11.69 7.88
CA PHE A 388 -9.08 -10.67 8.85
C PHE A 388 -10.56 -10.76 9.20
N TYR A 389 -10.91 -10.24 10.37
CA TYR A 389 -12.27 -9.83 10.70
C TYR A 389 -12.50 -8.40 10.22
N SER A 390 -13.73 -8.11 9.77
CA SER A 390 -14.16 -6.75 9.45
C SER A 390 -15.45 -6.46 10.21
N ASN A 391 -15.33 -5.65 11.24
CA ASN A 391 -16.46 -5.19 12.04
C ASN A 391 -16.83 -3.78 11.58
N GLY A 392 -18.11 -3.48 11.61
CA GLY A 392 -18.65 -2.19 11.20
C GLY A 392 -19.97 -1.95 11.91
N TYR A 393 -20.05 -0.90 12.72
CA TYR A 393 -21.26 -0.57 13.47
C TYR A 393 -21.47 0.94 13.50
N SER A 394 -22.72 1.36 13.44
CA SER A 394 -23.08 2.77 13.37
C SER A 394 -23.63 3.27 14.69
N ILE A 395 -23.06 4.37 15.20
CA ILE A 395 -23.46 5.05 16.42
C ILE A 395 -24.15 6.36 16.02
N ALA A 396 -25.34 6.62 16.58
CA ALA A 396 -26.05 7.89 16.37
C ALA A 396 -25.18 9.07 16.83
N LEU A 397 -25.19 10.18 16.09
CA LEU A 397 -24.35 11.36 16.39
C LEU A 397 -24.50 11.87 17.82
N SER A 398 -25.72 11.78 18.37
CA SER A 398 -26.04 12.17 19.75
C SER A 398 -25.24 11.41 20.83
N ARG A 399 -24.67 10.24 20.48
CA ARG A 399 -23.97 9.34 21.40
C ARG A 399 -22.48 9.16 21.06
N VAL A 400 -22.03 9.65 19.90
CA VAL A 400 -20.66 9.46 19.40
C VAL A 400 -19.61 9.96 20.37
N SER A 401 -19.76 11.18 20.92
CA SER A 401 -18.73 11.74 21.81
C SER A 401 -18.56 10.94 23.10
N ALA A 402 -19.66 10.41 23.66
CA ALA A 402 -19.61 9.56 24.85
C ALA A 402 -18.97 8.19 24.52
N PHE A 403 -19.32 7.60 23.38
CA PHE A 403 -18.71 6.36 22.91
C PHE A 403 -17.20 6.50 22.72
N ILE A 404 -16.75 7.55 22.03
CA ILE A 404 -15.33 7.85 21.83
C ILE A 404 -14.61 8.03 23.18
N ALA A 405 -15.22 8.71 24.15
CA ALA A 405 -14.61 8.90 25.47
C ALA A 405 -14.40 7.57 26.21
N ASP A 406 -15.33 6.63 26.11
CA ASP A 406 -15.15 5.29 26.68
C ASP A 406 -14.07 4.48 25.93
N MET A 407 -14.00 4.62 24.61
CA MET A 407 -12.94 3.98 23.82
C MET A 407 -11.56 4.51 24.20
N GLN A 408 -11.43 5.83 24.43
CA GLN A 408 -10.20 6.45 24.91
C GLN A 408 -9.84 5.95 26.31
N GLN A 409 -10.81 5.80 27.22
CA GLN A 409 -10.58 5.18 28.52
C GLN A 409 -10.09 3.72 28.41
N LEU A 410 -10.67 2.94 27.50
CA LEU A 410 -10.24 1.56 27.24
C LEU A 410 -8.80 1.52 26.71
N ARG A 411 -8.46 2.41 25.78
CA ARG A 411 -7.09 2.62 25.28
C ARG A 411 -6.13 2.99 26.40
N ASP A 412 -6.47 3.96 27.24
CA ASP A 412 -5.57 4.46 28.28
C ASP A 412 -5.21 3.39 29.33
N ARG A 413 -6.10 2.42 29.55
CA ARG A 413 -5.85 1.27 30.42
C ARG A 413 -4.94 0.21 29.77
N SER A 414 -4.91 0.11 28.44
CA SER A 414 -4.19 -0.96 27.72
C SER A 414 -3.76 -0.52 26.32
N PRO A 415 -2.87 0.47 26.18
CA PRO A 415 -2.58 1.08 24.87
C PRO A 415 -1.94 0.10 23.89
N LEU A 416 -1.11 -0.83 24.38
CA LEU A 416 -0.44 -1.84 23.54
C LEU A 416 -1.40 -2.88 22.95
N ALA A 417 -2.60 -3.02 23.52
CA ALA A 417 -3.61 -3.94 23.00
C ALA A 417 -4.26 -3.44 21.70
N PHE A 418 -4.12 -2.15 21.38
CA PHE A 418 -4.74 -1.53 20.21
C PHE A 418 -3.90 -1.61 18.92
N CYS A 419 -2.69 -2.18 18.99
CA CYS A 419 -1.76 -2.21 17.85
C CYS A 419 -2.28 -2.99 16.64
N GLY A 420 -3.19 -3.95 16.85
CA GLY A 420 -3.87 -4.64 15.76
C GLY A 420 -4.82 -3.75 14.94
N ILE A 421 -5.41 -2.71 15.57
CA ILE A 421 -6.24 -1.72 14.87
C ILE A 421 -5.34 -0.80 14.04
N ASP A 422 -4.28 -0.25 14.65
CA ASP A 422 -3.31 0.60 13.96
C ASP A 422 -2.65 -0.14 12.78
N ALA A 423 -2.33 -1.43 12.92
CA ALA A 423 -1.77 -2.25 11.84
C ALA A 423 -2.68 -2.36 10.61
N SER A 424 -3.99 -2.16 10.80
CA SER A 424 -5.00 -2.18 9.73
C SER A 424 -5.41 -0.79 9.27
N VAL A 425 -4.54 0.21 9.46
CA VAL A 425 -4.77 1.62 9.10
C VAL A 425 -5.83 2.30 9.99
N GLY A 426 -5.95 1.85 11.24
CA GLY A 426 -6.80 2.47 12.24
C GLY A 426 -8.27 2.09 12.15
N MET A 427 -9.06 2.69 13.04
CA MET A 427 -10.51 2.60 13.03
C MET A 427 -11.09 3.71 12.17
N LEU A 428 -11.78 3.34 11.09
CA LEU A 428 -12.30 4.29 10.11
C LEU A 428 -13.69 4.78 10.53
N LEU A 429 -13.84 6.09 10.71
CA LEU A 429 -15.08 6.78 11.10
C LEU A 429 -15.68 7.45 9.87
N ARG A 430 -16.84 6.95 9.41
CA ARG A 430 -17.52 7.45 8.20
C ARG A 430 -18.93 7.93 8.52
N TYR A 431 -19.32 9.04 7.94
CA TYR A 431 -20.62 9.65 8.21
C TYR A 431 -21.71 9.06 7.33
N VAL A 432 -22.83 8.67 7.94
CA VAL A 432 -23.97 8.09 7.24
C VAL A 432 -25.25 8.80 7.67
N LYS A 433 -25.92 9.41 6.70
CA LYS A 433 -27.21 10.06 6.92
C LYS A 433 -28.32 9.05 7.19
N ALA A 434 -29.32 9.46 7.95
CA ALA A 434 -30.59 8.76 8.10
C ALA A 434 -31.18 8.40 6.72
N SER A 435 -31.67 7.18 6.61
CA SER A 435 -32.01 6.52 5.36
C SER A 435 -33.51 6.37 5.22
N SER A 436 -34.00 6.48 3.97
CA SER A 436 -35.40 6.19 3.64
C SER A 436 -35.68 4.68 3.56
N ALA A 437 -34.66 3.87 3.30
CA ALA A 437 -34.80 2.41 3.25
C ALA A 437 -35.21 1.81 4.60
N TYR A 438 -36.06 0.79 4.60
CA TYR A 438 -36.63 0.21 5.83
C TYR A 438 -35.58 -0.46 6.72
N LEU A 439 -34.58 -1.09 6.11
CA LEU A 439 -33.41 -1.67 6.80
C LEU A 439 -32.16 -0.78 6.68
N GLY A 440 -32.35 0.52 6.41
CA GLY A 440 -31.28 1.50 6.42
C GLY A 440 -31.11 2.15 7.80
N LYS A 441 -30.09 3.01 7.95
CA LYS A 441 -29.81 3.69 9.23
C LYS A 441 -30.97 4.63 9.60
N PRO A 442 -31.53 4.55 10.81
CA PRO A 442 -32.69 5.35 11.21
C PRO A 442 -32.35 6.81 11.53
N GLU A 443 -31.09 7.08 11.90
CA GLU A 443 -30.61 8.39 12.33
C GLU A 443 -29.26 8.71 11.67
N ASP A 444 -28.93 10.01 11.64
CA ASP A 444 -27.59 10.46 11.23
C ASP A 444 -26.56 9.89 12.21
N SER A 445 -25.56 9.20 11.69
CA SER A 445 -24.66 8.35 12.46
C SER A 445 -23.23 8.38 11.93
N ILE A 446 -22.30 7.93 12.77
CA ILE A 446 -20.94 7.59 12.36
C ILE A 446 -20.81 6.07 12.39
N ASP A 447 -20.43 5.51 11.25
CA ASP A 447 -20.05 4.13 11.09
C ASP A 447 -18.57 3.98 11.48
N PHE A 448 -18.31 3.11 12.46
CA PHE A 448 -16.98 2.77 12.94
C PHE A 448 -16.58 1.42 12.36
N ASP A 449 -15.56 1.44 11.50
CA ASP A 449 -15.05 0.25 10.82
C ASP A 449 -13.70 -0.17 11.38
N ILE A 450 -13.60 -1.45 11.75
CA ILE A 450 -12.39 -2.05 12.29
C ILE A 450 -12.08 -3.29 11.45
N ALA A 451 -10.90 -3.31 10.83
CA ALA A 451 -10.30 -4.51 10.31
C ALA A 451 -9.20 -4.97 11.28
N TYR A 452 -9.11 -6.26 11.55
CA TYR A 452 -8.05 -6.82 12.38
C TYR A 452 -7.82 -8.29 12.07
N TYR A 453 -6.63 -8.77 12.41
CA TYR A 453 -6.15 -10.12 12.11
C TYR A 453 -7.14 -11.23 12.48
N ARG A 454 -7.22 -12.26 11.63
CA ARG A 454 -7.89 -13.52 11.91
C ARG A 454 -6.97 -14.69 11.54
N SER A 455 -6.81 -15.65 12.45
CA SER A 455 -6.02 -16.85 12.14
C SER A 455 -6.70 -17.75 11.10
N TYR A 456 -5.92 -18.37 10.21
CA TYR A 456 -6.41 -19.45 9.35
C TYR A 456 -6.75 -20.71 10.15
N THR A 457 -6.07 -20.94 11.29
CA THR A 457 -6.34 -22.07 12.18
C THR A 457 -7.65 -21.85 12.94
N LYS A 458 -8.58 -22.81 12.83
CA LYS A 458 -9.84 -22.74 13.57
C LYS A 458 -9.58 -22.79 15.08
N GLY A 459 -10.14 -21.83 15.81
CA GLY A 459 -10.12 -21.75 17.26
C GLY A 459 -8.80 -21.24 17.85
N GLU A 460 -7.86 -20.77 17.03
CA GLU A 460 -6.61 -20.17 17.53
C GLU A 460 -6.90 -18.75 18.05
N PRO A 461 -6.59 -18.46 19.33
CA PRO A 461 -6.77 -17.14 19.92
C PRO A 461 -5.89 -16.08 19.25
N ASN A 462 -6.41 -14.86 19.17
CA ASN A 462 -5.64 -13.69 18.76
C ASN A 462 -5.21 -12.94 20.03
N PRO A 463 -3.91 -12.62 20.21
CA PRO A 463 -3.49 -11.84 21.38
C PRO A 463 -4.14 -10.46 21.34
N HIS A 464 -4.67 -10.03 22.49
CA HIS A 464 -5.44 -8.79 22.70
C HIS A 464 -6.81 -8.74 22.02
N SER A 465 -7.40 -9.89 21.65
CA SER A 465 -8.76 -9.92 21.10
C SER A 465 -9.83 -9.46 22.08
N ASP A 466 -9.55 -9.48 23.38
CA ASP A 466 -10.42 -8.99 24.43
C ASP A 466 -10.83 -7.53 24.19
N VAL A 467 -9.91 -6.69 23.75
CA VAL A 467 -10.19 -5.28 23.44
C VAL A 467 -11.12 -5.13 22.23
N PHE A 468 -10.96 -5.94 21.18
CA PHE A 468 -11.83 -5.87 20.00
C PHE A 468 -13.25 -6.34 20.33
N ASP A 469 -13.36 -7.42 21.11
CA ASP A 469 -14.64 -7.94 21.59
C ASP A 469 -15.33 -6.93 22.51
N GLU A 470 -14.58 -6.28 23.40
CA GLU A 470 -15.10 -5.27 24.33
C GLU A 470 -15.58 -4.02 23.59
N LEU A 471 -14.87 -3.54 22.57
CA LEU A 471 -15.30 -2.42 21.72
C LEU A 471 -16.62 -2.74 21.00
N GLU A 472 -16.73 -3.92 20.38
CA GLU A 472 -17.94 -4.34 19.65
C GLU A 472 -19.11 -4.54 20.62
N GLN A 473 -18.90 -5.21 21.76
CA GLN A 473 -19.93 -5.40 22.79
C GLN A 473 -20.38 -4.07 23.40
N MET A 474 -19.46 -3.14 23.67
CA MET A 474 -19.78 -1.81 24.18
C MET A 474 -20.63 -1.02 23.18
N ALA A 475 -20.24 -1.02 21.90
CA ALA A 475 -21.01 -0.37 20.85
C ALA A 475 -22.43 -0.93 20.80
N LEU A 476 -22.58 -2.25 20.70
CA LEU A 476 -23.88 -2.89 20.52
C LEU A 476 -24.78 -2.81 21.76
N HIS A 477 -24.25 -3.01 22.97
CA HIS A 477 -25.06 -3.15 24.19
C HIS A 477 -25.18 -1.88 25.04
N LYS A 478 -24.17 -1.01 25.03
CA LYS A 478 -24.21 0.24 25.81
C LYS A 478 -24.70 1.43 24.96
N TYR A 479 -24.42 1.41 23.66
CA TYR A 479 -24.68 2.53 22.76
C TYR A 479 -25.69 2.23 21.65
N ASP A 480 -26.36 1.06 21.72
CA ASP A 480 -27.38 0.63 20.76
C ASP A 480 -26.90 0.75 19.30
N ALA A 481 -25.63 0.40 19.05
CA ALA A 481 -25.05 0.50 17.72
C ALA A 481 -25.74 -0.45 16.75
N ILE A 482 -25.83 -0.03 15.49
CA ILE A 482 -26.46 -0.83 14.43
C ILE A 482 -25.36 -1.50 13.59
N PRO A 483 -25.28 -2.84 13.54
CA PRO A 483 -24.29 -3.53 12.74
C PRO A 483 -24.49 -3.27 11.24
N HIS A 484 -23.40 -3.15 10.51
CA HIS A 484 -23.40 -3.09 9.05
C HIS A 484 -23.68 -4.50 8.45
N TRP A 485 -24.73 -4.62 7.63
CA TRP A 485 -25.22 -5.91 7.09
C TRP A 485 -24.21 -6.69 6.23
N GLY A 486 -23.29 -6.00 5.58
CA GLY A 486 -22.24 -6.63 4.76
C GLY A 486 -20.98 -7.07 5.51
N LYS A 487 -20.89 -6.77 6.81
CA LYS A 487 -19.70 -6.93 7.66
C LYS A 487 -20.05 -7.80 8.88
N ASN A 488 -19.22 -7.73 9.92
CA ASN A 488 -19.42 -8.27 11.26
C ASN A 488 -19.44 -9.80 11.37
N ARG A 489 -19.30 -10.23 12.63
CA ARG A 489 -19.33 -11.61 13.08
C ARG A 489 -20.77 -11.97 13.49
N ASN A 490 -21.04 -13.25 13.77
CA ASN A 490 -22.41 -13.73 13.92
C ASN A 490 -23.17 -13.08 15.09
N PHE A 491 -22.53 -12.93 16.25
CA PHE A 491 -23.22 -12.43 17.45
C PHE A 491 -23.66 -10.98 17.30
N ALA A 492 -23.00 -10.18 16.45
CA ALA A 492 -23.36 -8.79 16.20
C ALA A 492 -24.77 -8.64 15.61
N PHE A 493 -25.30 -9.70 14.99
CA PHE A 493 -26.65 -9.70 14.40
C PHE A 493 -27.73 -10.20 15.36
N GLU A 494 -27.39 -10.61 16.58
CA GLU A 494 -28.37 -11.02 17.59
C GLU A 494 -29.28 -9.84 17.94
N GLY A 495 -30.58 -9.98 17.69
CA GLY A 495 -31.56 -8.92 17.96
C GLY A 495 -31.45 -7.67 17.06
N ALA A 496 -30.52 -7.62 16.10
CA ALA A 496 -30.23 -6.42 15.31
C ALA A 496 -31.43 -5.87 14.54
N ILE A 497 -32.37 -6.73 14.11
CA ILE A 497 -33.58 -6.32 13.40
C ILE A 497 -34.48 -5.38 14.23
N ALA A 498 -34.48 -5.51 15.57
CA ALA A 498 -35.29 -4.69 16.45
C ALA A 498 -34.86 -3.22 16.46
N MET A 499 -33.63 -2.93 15.99
CA MET A 499 -33.08 -1.57 15.91
C MET A 499 -33.59 -0.79 14.69
N TYR A 500 -34.35 -1.44 13.80
CA TYR A 500 -34.89 -0.83 12.59
C TYR A 500 -36.39 -0.54 12.77
N PRO A 501 -36.81 0.74 12.88
CA PRO A 501 -38.20 1.09 13.18
C PRO A 501 -39.22 0.57 12.16
N LYS A 502 -38.78 0.34 10.91
CA LYS A 502 -39.62 -0.16 9.80
C LYS A 502 -39.43 -1.65 9.49
N ALA A 503 -38.90 -2.41 10.44
CA ALA A 503 -38.69 -3.84 10.27
C ALA A 503 -40.01 -4.60 10.04
N GLY A 504 -41.10 -4.20 10.71
CA GLY A 504 -42.41 -4.81 10.53
C GLY A 504 -42.92 -4.67 9.09
N GLU A 505 -42.90 -3.46 8.55
CA GLU A 505 -43.29 -3.14 7.18
C GLU A 505 -42.39 -3.85 6.16
N PHE A 506 -41.09 -3.99 6.46
CA PHE A 506 -40.19 -4.80 5.63
C PHE A 506 -40.62 -6.26 5.57
N LEU A 507 -40.95 -6.86 6.72
CA LEU A 507 -41.41 -8.25 6.81
C LEU A 507 -42.75 -8.45 6.11
N GLU A 508 -43.64 -7.45 6.11
CA GLU A 508 -44.89 -7.48 5.34
C GLU A 508 -44.62 -7.50 3.83
N VAL A 509 -43.70 -6.67 3.33
CA VAL A 509 -43.29 -6.69 1.91
C VAL A 509 -42.68 -8.06 1.57
N LYS A 510 -41.80 -8.59 2.44
CA LYS A 510 -41.19 -9.91 2.29
C LYS A 510 -42.26 -11.00 2.17
N GLY A 511 -43.24 -11.02 3.06
CA GLY A 511 -44.34 -11.99 3.05
C GLY A 511 -45.21 -11.89 1.79
N ARG A 512 -45.45 -10.68 1.28
CA ARG A 512 -46.18 -10.47 0.02
C ARG A 512 -45.38 -10.91 -1.21
N TYR A 513 -44.07 -10.68 -1.23
CA TYR A 513 -43.23 -10.96 -2.39
C TYR A 513 -42.79 -12.42 -2.46
N ASP A 514 -42.56 -13.06 -1.32
CA ASP A 514 -42.08 -14.44 -1.22
C ASP A 514 -42.82 -15.19 -0.09
N PRO A 515 -44.11 -15.55 -0.29
CA PRO A 515 -44.93 -16.18 0.74
C PRO A 515 -44.46 -17.59 1.13
N ASP A 516 -43.83 -18.33 0.19
CA ASP A 516 -43.23 -19.65 0.45
C ASP A 516 -41.82 -19.54 1.07
N GLY A 517 -41.28 -18.33 1.19
CA GLY A 517 -39.96 -18.06 1.74
C GLY A 517 -38.83 -18.72 0.94
N ILE A 518 -38.95 -18.87 -0.38
CA ILE A 518 -37.91 -19.53 -1.18
C ILE A 518 -36.58 -18.76 -1.15
N PHE A 519 -36.59 -17.44 -0.96
CA PHE A 519 -35.41 -16.60 -0.77
C PHE A 519 -34.94 -16.54 0.69
N SER A 520 -35.65 -17.16 1.63
CA SER A 520 -35.19 -17.31 3.02
C SER A 520 -34.21 -18.47 3.17
N SER A 521 -33.23 -18.30 4.05
CA SER A 521 -32.37 -19.35 4.58
C SER A 521 -32.35 -19.29 6.11
N LYS A 522 -31.84 -20.35 6.76
CA LYS A 522 -31.68 -20.38 8.23
C LYS A 522 -31.02 -19.09 8.75
N TRP A 523 -29.93 -18.67 8.11
CA TRP A 523 -29.20 -17.46 8.51
C TRP A 523 -30.03 -16.19 8.31
N SER A 524 -30.71 -16.01 7.18
CA SER A 524 -31.51 -14.79 6.97
C SER A 524 -32.72 -14.71 7.90
N ASP A 525 -33.34 -15.86 8.23
CA ASP A 525 -34.48 -15.90 9.15
C ASP A 525 -34.04 -15.60 10.59
N GLN A 526 -32.84 -16.02 10.98
CA GLN A 526 -32.23 -15.70 12.27
C GLN A 526 -31.98 -14.19 12.42
N VAL A 527 -31.31 -13.55 11.46
CA VAL A 527 -30.97 -12.11 11.56
C VAL A 527 -32.19 -11.19 11.37
N LEU A 528 -33.25 -11.68 10.74
CA LEU A 528 -34.52 -10.96 10.61
C LEU A 528 -35.48 -11.21 11.78
N GLY A 529 -35.04 -11.93 12.83
CA GLY A 529 -35.87 -12.23 14.00
C GLY A 529 -37.09 -13.09 13.71
N ILE A 530 -37.09 -13.83 12.60
CA ILE A 530 -38.19 -14.71 12.19
C ILE A 530 -38.09 -16.04 12.93
N ASN A 531 -36.91 -16.66 12.96
CA ASN A 531 -36.72 -17.94 13.63
C ASN A 531 -35.25 -18.21 14.01
N GLY A 532 -35.03 -18.56 15.28
CA GLY A 532 -33.72 -18.90 15.82
C GLY A 532 -32.82 -17.69 16.07
N SER A 533 -31.57 -17.97 16.43
CA SER A 533 -30.54 -16.97 16.71
C SER A 533 -29.32 -17.18 15.79
N PRO A 534 -28.67 -16.12 15.28
CA PRO A 534 -27.42 -16.22 14.52
C PRO A 534 -26.22 -16.67 15.38
N VAL A 535 -26.34 -16.62 16.71
CA VAL A 535 -25.30 -17.06 17.66
C VAL A 535 -25.12 -18.57 17.58
N ILE A 536 -23.87 -19.01 17.52
CA ILE A 536 -23.50 -20.43 17.52
C ILE A 536 -22.67 -20.68 18.77
N VAL A 537 -23.25 -21.44 19.72
CA VAL A 537 -22.59 -21.81 20.96
C VAL A 537 -21.92 -23.17 20.78
N GLU A 538 -20.59 -23.18 20.77
CA GLU A 538 -19.74 -24.37 20.73
C GLU A 538 -18.41 -24.08 21.43
N ARG A 539 -17.58 -25.12 21.64
CA ARG A 539 -16.23 -24.92 22.18
C ARG A 539 -15.45 -23.93 21.30
N ARG A 540 -14.80 -22.95 21.93
CA ARG A 540 -14.07 -21.84 21.28
C ARG A 540 -14.94 -20.89 20.43
N CYS A 541 -16.26 -20.84 20.63
CA CYS A 541 -17.13 -20.00 19.83
C CYS A 541 -16.83 -18.50 19.93
N ALA A 542 -16.38 -18.00 21.09
CA ALA A 542 -16.08 -16.59 21.26
C ALA A 542 -14.79 -16.18 20.54
N ILE A 543 -13.78 -17.06 20.51
CA ILE A 543 -12.55 -16.87 19.72
C ILE A 543 -12.86 -16.71 18.22
N GLU A 544 -13.86 -17.43 17.72
CA GLU A 544 -14.31 -17.35 16.32
C GLU A 544 -15.37 -16.25 16.08
N GLY A 545 -15.74 -15.47 17.10
CA GLY A 545 -16.78 -14.44 17.02
C GLY A 545 -18.17 -14.98 16.73
N LEU A 546 -18.44 -16.22 17.13
CA LEU A 546 -19.72 -16.89 16.93
C LEU A 546 -20.68 -16.68 18.11
N CYS A 547 -20.16 -16.37 19.28
CA CYS A 547 -20.88 -16.13 20.52
C CYS A 547 -20.16 -15.06 21.36
N ILE A 548 -20.88 -14.47 22.33
CA ILE A 548 -20.26 -13.80 23.48
C ILE A 548 -19.92 -14.87 24.51
N CYS A 549 -18.77 -14.76 25.17
CA CYS A 549 -18.37 -15.79 26.13
C CYS A 549 -19.30 -15.77 27.36
N SER A 550 -19.59 -16.94 27.90
CA SER A 550 -20.32 -17.10 29.17
C SER A 550 -19.71 -18.16 30.08
N GLU A 551 -18.87 -19.02 29.52
CA GLU A 551 -18.11 -20.05 30.20
C GLU A 551 -16.72 -20.14 29.55
N ASP A 552 -15.73 -20.62 30.32
CA ASP A 552 -14.33 -20.66 29.88
C ASP A 552 -14.15 -21.49 28.60
N SER A 553 -14.95 -22.54 28.38
CA SER A 553 -14.97 -23.36 27.16
C SER A 553 -15.28 -22.60 25.86
N HIS A 554 -15.92 -21.43 25.92
CA HIS A 554 -16.15 -20.57 24.76
C HIS A 554 -14.87 -19.86 24.28
N CYS A 555 -13.85 -19.78 25.14
CA CYS A 555 -12.57 -19.15 24.88
C CYS A 555 -11.54 -20.22 24.47
N ALA A 556 -10.42 -20.34 25.19
CA ALA A 556 -9.42 -21.39 25.00
C ALA A 556 -8.63 -21.56 26.32
N PRO A 557 -9.25 -22.15 27.38
CA PRO A 557 -8.66 -22.16 28.72
C PRO A 557 -7.36 -22.97 28.77
N GLU A 558 -7.25 -24.00 27.93
CA GLU A 558 -6.00 -24.74 27.69
C GLU A 558 -4.83 -23.90 27.17
N GLU A 559 -5.11 -22.74 26.57
CA GLU A 559 -4.13 -21.77 26.06
C GLU A 559 -4.08 -20.50 26.92
N GLY A 560 -4.72 -20.52 28.10
CA GLY A 560 -4.72 -19.42 29.05
C GLY A 560 -5.79 -18.34 28.81
N TYR A 561 -6.77 -18.57 27.93
CA TYR A 561 -7.86 -17.63 27.65
C TYR A 561 -9.15 -18.05 28.35
N TYR A 562 -9.68 -17.17 29.19
CA TYR A 562 -10.84 -17.43 30.04
C TYR A 562 -11.95 -16.41 29.79
N CYS A 563 -13.18 -16.80 30.11
CA CYS A 563 -14.30 -15.87 30.06
C CYS A 563 -14.31 -15.08 31.37
N ARG A 564 -14.00 -13.78 31.29
CA ARG A 564 -13.87 -12.91 32.45
C ARG A 564 -14.61 -11.59 32.21
N PRO A 565 -15.09 -10.92 33.27
CA PRO A 565 -15.55 -9.55 33.16
C PRO A 565 -14.42 -8.67 32.61
N GLY A 566 -14.65 -8.05 31.46
CA GLY A 566 -13.73 -7.12 30.81
C GLY A 566 -13.59 -5.81 31.57
N LYS A 567 -12.86 -4.86 30.99
CA LYS A 567 -12.47 -3.61 31.67
C LYS A 567 -13.66 -2.68 31.95
N MET A 568 -14.78 -2.92 31.28
CA MET A 568 -16.08 -2.25 31.36
C MET A 568 -17.21 -3.22 31.75
N ASP A 569 -16.91 -4.30 32.48
CA ASP A 569 -17.85 -5.33 32.95
C ASP A 569 -18.59 -6.10 31.84
N LEU A 570 -18.01 -6.14 30.62
CA LEU A 570 -18.47 -6.95 29.49
C LEU A 570 -17.85 -8.36 29.54
N SER A 571 -18.17 -9.27 28.61
CA SER A 571 -17.67 -10.67 28.66
C SER A 571 -16.76 -11.01 27.47
N PRO A 572 -15.54 -10.44 27.39
CA PRO A 572 -14.53 -10.86 26.42
C PRO A 572 -13.79 -12.14 26.85
N CYS A 573 -13.12 -12.79 25.89
CA CYS A 573 -12.12 -13.81 26.19
C CYS A 573 -10.78 -13.17 26.54
N GLU A 574 -10.48 -13.08 27.83
CA GLU A 574 -9.27 -12.46 28.36
C GLU A 574 -8.17 -13.50 28.59
N GLN A 575 -6.93 -13.14 28.27
CA GLN A 575 -5.75 -13.96 28.54
C GLN A 575 -5.29 -13.75 29.99
N PHE A 576 -5.21 -14.82 30.78
CA PHE A 576 -4.69 -14.76 32.15
C PHE A 576 -3.16 -14.97 32.13
N LEU A 577 -2.38 -13.89 32.30
CA LEU A 577 -0.92 -13.96 32.33
C LEU A 577 -0.42 -14.58 33.64
N LEU A 578 0.38 -15.66 33.54
CA LEU A 578 1.54 -15.82 34.41
C LEU A 578 2.55 -14.75 33.96
N GLU A 579 2.96 -13.89 34.89
CA GLU A 579 3.86 -12.72 34.74
C GLU A 579 4.66 -12.64 33.43
N ASP A 580 4.59 -11.46 32.78
CA ASP A 580 5.49 -11.04 31.69
C ASP A 580 6.95 -11.36 32.05
N SER A 581 7.45 -12.50 31.59
CA SER A 581 8.87 -12.80 31.69
C SER A 581 9.59 -11.84 30.76
N SER A 582 10.13 -10.77 31.33
CA SER A 582 10.93 -9.73 30.70
C SER A 582 12.30 -10.23 30.19
N SER A 583 12.35 -11.43 29.61
CA SER A 583 13.56 -12.02 29.07
C SER A 583 13.31 -12.57 27.66
N SER A 584 13.38 -11.69 26.66
CA SER A 584 13.68 -12.11 25.30
C SER A 584 14.69 -11.14 24.70
N ASP A 585 15.81 -11.67 24.21
CA ASP A 585 16.88 -10.93 23.56
C ASP A 585 16.35 -9.88 22.56
N ASN A 586 16.69 -8.61 22.80
CA ASN A 586 16.30 -7.46 21.98
C ASN A 586 16.78 -7.57 20.51
N SER A 587 17.70 -8.51 20.22
CA SER A 587 18.22 -8.77 18.87
C SER A 587 17.22 -9.47 17.94
N ASP A 588 16.34 -10.32 18.47
CA ASP A 588 15.37 -11.06 17.65
C ASP A 588 14.23 -10.16 17.20
N VAL A 589 13.78 -9.25 18.06
CA VAL A 589 12.75 -8.24 17.76
C VAL A 589 13.21 -7.27 16.68
N GLU A 590 14.44 -6.71 16.79
CA GLU A 590 14.99 -5.83 15.75
C GLU A 590 15.17 -6.57 14.41
N SER A 591 15.56 -7.85 14.43
CA SER A 591 15.65 -8.65 13.19
C SER A 591 14.30 -8.92 12.53
N MET A 592 13.21 -9.04 13.31
CA MET A 592 11.85 -9.22 12.80
C MET A 592 11.30 -7.90 12.24
N LEU A 593 11.51 -6.79 12.95
CA LEU A 593 11.12 -5.44 12.52
C LEU A 593 11.84 -5.01 11.25
N GLU A 594 13.13 -5.33 11.11
CA GLU A 594 13.90 -5.07 9.90
C GLU A 594 13.39 -5.90 8.72
N ARG A 595 13.03 -7.18 8.93
CA ARG A 595 12.40 -8.02 7.89
C ARG A 595 11.03 -7.47 7.47
N HIS A 596 10.20 -7.04 8.42
CA HIS A 596 8.89 -6.42 8.15
C HIS A 596 9.03 -5.13 7.34
N ARG A 597 9.91 -4.21 7.77
CA ARG A 597 10.20 -2.96 7.04
C ARG A 597 10.71 -3.23 5.63
N GLN A 598 11.64 -4.17 5.45
CA GLN A 598 12.19 -4.53 4.14
C GLN A 598 11.13 -5.09 3.19
N GLN A 599 10.22 -5.96 3.66
CA GLN A 599 9.21 -6.59 2.81
C GLN A 599 8.06 -5.64 2.45
N MET A 600 7.64 -4.77 3.37
CA MET A 600 6.61 -3.77 3.09
C MET A 600 7.10 -2.68 2.13
N VAL A 601 8.39 -2.32 2.19
CA VAL A 601 9.02 -1.46 1.18
C VAL A 601 9.06 -2.15 -0.20
N VAL A 602 9.24 -3.47 -0.28
CA VAL A 602 9.17 -4.21 -1.56
C VAL A 602 7.76 -4.16 -2.17
N VAL A 603 6.69 -4.17 -1.36
CA VAL A 603 5.32 -3.94 -1.88
C VAL A 603 5.23 -2.57 -2.54
N VAL A 604 5.72 -1.52 -1.87
CA VAL A 604 5.66 -0.14 -2.38
C VAL A 604 6.61 0.10 -3.55
N LEU A 605 7.79 -0.52 -3.56
CA LEU A 605 8.73 -0.45 -4.68
C LEU A 605 8.22 -1.22 -5.90
N ALA A 606 7.59 -2.38 -5.72
CA ALA A 606 6.95 -3.11 -6.82
C ALA A 606 5.80 -2.30 -7.45
N VAL A 607 5.04 -1.57 -6.63
CA VAL A 607 4.02 -0.62 -7.08
C VAL A 607 4.64 0.55 -7.85
N LYS A 608 5.75 1.11 -7.37
CA LYS A 608 6.48 2.21 -8.04
C LYS A 608 7.14 1.79 -9.36
N GLU A 609 7.62 0.55 -9.43
CA GLU A 609 8.21 -0.03 -10.62
C GLU A 609 7.16 -0.32 -11.73
N GLU A 610 5.92 -0.63 -11.36
CA GLU A 610 4.77 -0.73 -12.27
C GLU A 610 4.31 0.66 -12.79
N GLU A 611 4.30 1.68 -11.93
CA GLU A 611 4.04 3.09 -12.30
C GLU A 611 5.07 3.62 -13.32
N ASP A 612 6.37 3.35 -13.10
CA ASP A 612 7.48 3.73 -14.01
C ASP A 612 7.43 2.99 -15.36
N GLN A 613 6.79 1.82 -15.41
CA GLN A 613 6.58 1.07 -16.65
C GLN A 613 5.36 1.57 -17.46
N ASN A 614 4.30 2.01 -16.79
CA ASN A 614 3.12 2.61 -17.45
C ASN A 614 3.43 3.98 -18.07
N LEU A 615 4.37 4.75 -17.49
CA LEU A 615 4.91 5.98 -18.07
C LEU A 615 5.58 5.78 -19.44
N LYS A 616 6.08 4.57 -19.75
CA LYS A 616 6.75 4.26 -21.04
C LYS A 616 5.77 3.96 -22.18
N ARG A 617 4.45 3.89 -21.93
CA ARG A 617 3.43 3.47 -22.91
C ARG A 617 2.70 4.59 -23.65
N ARG A 618 2.87 5.88 -23.31
CA ARG A 618 2.26 6.99 -24.08
C ARG A 618 3.30 7.74 -24.92
N ARG A 619 3.35 7.45 -26.23
CA ARG A 619 4.07 8.27 -27.21
C ARG A 619 3.26 9.51 -27.55
N GLY A 620 3.80 10.70 -27.26
CA GLY A 620 3.29 11.97 -27.77
C GLY A 620 3.86 13.21 -27.06
N SER A 621 4.85 13.84 -27.72
CA SER A 621 5.32 15.23 -27.66
C SER A 621 5.57 15.95 -26.32
N THR A 622 6.87 16.13 -26.03
CA THR A 622 7.54 17.22 -25.29
C THR A 622 6.77 17.90 -24.14
N VAL A 623 7.14 17.56 -22.91
CA VAL A 623 6.84 18.32 -21.68
C VAL A 623 8.16 18.78 -21.03
N GLY A 624 8.15 20.01 -20.53
CA GLY A 624 9.28 20.69 -19.87
C GLY A 624 9.80 19.97 -18.62
N ARG A 625 10.97 20.43 -18.15
CA ARG A 625 11.77 19.83 -17.07
C ARG A 625 10.93 19.30 -15.90
N LEU A 626 10.96 17.97 -15.73
CA LEU A 626 10.56 17.29 -14.50
C LEU A 626 11.68 17.45 -13.45
N CYS A 627 11.35 17.88 -12.25
CA CYS A 627 12.20 17.68 -11.09
C CYS A 627 12.03 16.23 -10.62
N ILE A 628 13.12 15.44 -10.64
CA ILE A 628 13.12 14.06 -10.15
C ILE A 628 13.45 14.11 -8.64
N PRO A 629 12.54 13.68 -7.74
CA PRO A 629 12.88 13.55 -6.33
C PRO A 629 13.83 12.36 -6.18
N ARG A 630 15.10 12.62 -5.83
CA ARG A 630 16.16 11.59 -5.76
C ARG A 630 16.22 10.84 -4.42
N ASN A 631 15.19 10.94 -3.58
CA ASN A 631 15.07 10.24 -2.29
C ASN A 631 16.40 10.11 -1.51
N ARG A 632 17.11 11.24 -1.33
CA ARG A 632 18.48 11.26 -0.79
C ARG A 632 18.60 10.64 0.61
N HIS A 633 17.50 10.61 1.37
CA HIS A 633 17.35 9.98 2.68
C HIS A 633 17.32 8.44 2.64
N LEU A 634 16.95 7.82 1.52
CA LEU A 634 16.91 6.35 1.34
C LEU A 634 18.19 5.78 0.71
N ARG A 635 19.18 6.62 0.40
CA ARG A 635 20.39 6.25 -0.35
C ARG A 635 21.18 5.10 0.30
N SER A 636 21.19 5.05 1.63
CA SER A 636 21.83 3.96 2.40
C SER A 636 21.03 2.65 2.27
N MET A 637 19.69 2.71 2.30
CA MET A 637 18.81 1.55 2.20
C MET A 637 18.79 0.95 0.78
N MET A 638 18.83 1.78 -0.27
CA MET A 638 18.88 1.31 -1.66
C MET A 638 20.22 0.64 -2.00
N LEU A 639 21.33 1.18 -1.49
CA LEU A 639 22.65 0.54 -1.57
C LEU A 639 22.64 -0.84 -0.89
N MET A 640 21.94 -0.96 0.24
CA MET A 640 21.75 -2.22 0.96
C MET A 640 20.92 -3.22 0.16
N GLN A 641 19.82 -2.81 -0.47
CA GLN A 641 18.98 -3.70 -1.29
C GLN A 641 19.67 -4.16 -2.58
N ASP A 642 20.39 -3.27 -3.27
CA ASP A 642 20.97 -3.58 -4.58
C ASP A 642 22.18 -4.51 -4.55
N TYR A 643 22.92 -4.52 -3.43
CA TYR A 643 24.18 -5.27 -3.31
C TYR A 643 24.34 -6.07 -2.01
N PHE A 644 23.59 -5.77 -0.94
CA PHE A 644 23.87 -6.23 0.43
C PHE A 644 22.70 -6.94 1.15
N ALA A 645 21.55 -7.14 0.50
CA ALA A 645 20.45 -8.00 0.95
C ALA A 645 20.73 -9.48 0.66
N ASP A 646 19.97 -10.41 1.28
CA ASP A 646 20.16 -11.86 1.07
C ASP A 646 19.92 -12.28 -0.39
N ASN A 647 19.11 -11.51 -1.13
CA ASN A 647 18.92 -11.58 -2.58
C ASN A 647 19.11 -10.18 -3.19
N PRO A 648 20.34 -9.74 -3.48
CA PRO A 648 20.59 -8.41 -4.00
C PRO A 648 20.14 -8.29 -5.46
N THR A 649 19.62 -7.13 -5.85
CA THR A 649 19.12 -6.82 -7.21
C THR A 649 20.17 -7.12 -8.29
N TYR A 650 21.48 -6.99 -7.99
CA TYR A 650 22.58 -7.28 -8.91
C TYR A 650 23.64 -8.21 -8.30
N PRO A 651 23.93 -9.39 -8.88
CA PRO A 651 24.76 -10.39 -8.19
C PRO A 651 26.26 -10.11 -8.28
N LEU A 652 26.92 -9.91 -7.13
CA LEU A 652 28.38 -10.05 -6.95
C LEU A 652 28.67 -10.97 -5.76
N HIS A 653 29.04 -12.20 -6.07
CA HIS A 653 29.16 -13.37 -5.19
C HIS A 653 30.04 -13.25 -3.92
N PHE A 654 30.81 -12.18 -3.74
CA PHE A 654 31.81 -12.01 -2.67
C PHE A 654 31.33 -11.21 -1.46
N PHE A 655 30.40 -10.29 -1.66
CA PHE A 655 29.79 -9.55 -0.56
C PHE A 655 28.70 -10.36 0.15
N ARG A 656 28.33 -11.54 -0.36
CA ARG A 656 27.43 -12.50 0.31
C ARG A 656 28.11 -13.14 1.53
N ARG A 657 27.42 -13.21 2.66
CA ARG A 657 27.88 -13.94 3.86
C ARG A 657 27.84 -15.44 3.57
N ARG A 658 28.96 -16.15 3.75
CA ARG A 658 29.08 -17.59 3.50
C ARG A 658 29.58 -18.29 4.75
N ARG A 659 29.20 -19.55 4.94
CA ARG A 659 29.84 -20.40 5.96
C ARG A 659 31.23 -20.81 5.48
N ASN A 660 32.22 -20.75 6.37
CA ASN A 660 33.57 -21.23 6.10
C ASN A 660 33.61 -22.77 6.12
N ALA A 661 34.77 -23.35 5.80
CA ALA A 661 34.94 -24.81 5.76
C ALA A 661 34.69 -25.51 7.12
N ALA A 662 34.68 -24.76 8.23
CA ALA A 662 34.33 -25.24 9.56
C ALA A 662 32.83 -25.03 9.92
N GLY A 663 32.00 -24.60 8.95
CA GLY A 663 30.57 -24.36 9.15
C GLY A 663 30.21 -23.05 9.85
N LEU A 664 31.19 -22.24 10.25
CA LEU A 664 30.98 -20.95 10.91
C LEU A 664 30.67 -19.86 9.88
N LEU A 665 29.73 -18.97 10.19
CA LEU A 665 29.40 -17.84 9.31
C LEU A 665 30.61 -16.90 9.19
N GLY A 666 31.10 -16.69 7.97
CA GLY A 666 32.14 -15.72 7.67
C GLY A 666 31.67 -14.26 7.80
N PHE A 667 32.57 -13.32 7.49
CA PHE A 667 32.35 -11.89 7.69
C PHE A 667 31.12 -11.38 6.93
N SER A 668 30.32 -10.59 7.64
CA SER A 668 29.16 -9.93 7.09
C SER A 668 29.57 -8.89 6.05
N THR A 669 28.62 -8.55 5.20
CA THR A 669 28.77 -7.53 4.17
C THR A 669 29.07 -6.17 4.78
N TYR A 670 28.38 -5.83 5.87
CA TYR A 670 28.61 -4.62 6.66
C TYR A 670 30.06 -4.56 7.15
N GLN A 671 30.59 -5.66 7.72
CA GLN A 671 31.99 -5.71 8.16
C GLN A 671 32.98 -5.45 7.02
N LYS A 672 32.78 -6.07 5.85
CA LYS A 672 33.64 -5.92 4.66
C LYS A 672 33.63 -4.49 4.11
N ILE A 673 32.47 -3.83 4.07
CA ILE A 673 32.33 -2.47 3.54
C ILE A 673 32.78 -1.42 4.54
N SER A 674 32.43 -1.59 5.82
CA SER A 674 32.95 -0.72 6.88
C SER A 674 34.47 -0.75 6.91
N ALA A 675 35.09 -1.93 6.73
CA ALA A 675 36.54 -2.04 6.60
C ALA A 675 37.06 -1.29 5.38
N ALA A 676 36.43 -1.46 4.21
CA ALA A 676 36.83 -0.78 2.98
C ALA A 676 36.70 0.76 3.06
N MET A 677 35.57 1.27 3.57
CA MET A 677 35.33 2.70 3.71
C MET A 677 36.25 3.34 4.74
N ARG A 678 36.50 2.67 5.88
CA ARG A 678 37.44 3.15 6.90
C ARG A 678 38.87 3.21 6.35
N LEU A 679 39.29 2.22 5.56
CA LEU A 679 40.61 2.24 4.94
C LEU A 679 40.75 3.37 3.91
N ILE A 680 39.70 3.63 3.11
CA ILE A 680 39.68 4.74 2.13
C ILE A 680 39.64 6.11 2.84
N ALA A 681 38.79 6.29 3.85
CA ALA A 681 38.59 7.55 4.54
C ALA A 681 39.75 7.90 5.49
N TYR A 682 40.20 6.95 6.31
CA TYR A 682 41.17 7.17 7.38
C TYR A 682 42.60 6.76 7.02
N GLY A 683 42.81 6.02 5.92
CA GLY A 683 44.16 5.61 5.49
C GLY A 683 44.86 4.69 6.49
N ILE A 684 44.11 4.00 7.35
CA ILE A 684 44.62 3.04 8.35
C ILE A 684 45.18 1.79 7.67
N LEU A 685 46.08 1.10 8.36
CA LEU A 685 46.58 -0.20 7.91
C LEU A 685 45.46 -1.25 7.94
N ALA A 686 45.50 -2.20 7.01
CA ALA A 686 44.42 -3.18 6.82
C ALA A 686 44.32 -4.19 7.98
N ASP A 687 45.43 -4.47 8.67
CA ASP A 687 45.50 -5.28 9.89
C ASP A 687 44.76 -4.61 11.08
N TYR A 688 44.70 -3.27 11.09
CA TYR A 688 43.97 -2.50 12.10
C TYR A 688 42.44 -2.74 12.06
N ALA A 689 41.92 -3.27 10.94
CA ALA A 689 40.51 -3.66 10.85
C ALA A 689 40.18 -4.90 11.70
N ASP A 690 41.17 -5.73 12.06
CA ASP A 690 40.96 -6.88 12.92
C ASP A 690 40.58 -6.47 14.35
N GLU A 691 41.20 -5.42 14.89
CA GLU A 691 40.94 -4.96 16.26
C GLU A 691 39.49 -4.48 16.45
N TYR A 692 38.92 -3.79 15.46
CA TYR A 692 37.59 -3.15 15.56
C TYR A 692 36.46 -3.90 14.86
N LEU A 693 36.74 -4.55 13.74
CA LEU A 693 35.74 -5.23 12.91
C LEU A 693 35.94 -6.75 12.87
N ARG A 694 37.01 -7.26 13.53
CA ARG A 694 37.38 -8.68 13.57
C ARG A 694 37.52 -9.26 12.17
N ILE A 695 38.12 -8.53 11.24
CA ILE A 695 38.30 -8.90 9.83
C ILE A 695 39.78 -8.94 9.49
N ASP A 696 40.21 -9.99 8.77
CA ASP A 696 41.61 -10.16 8.40
C ASP A 696 42.07 -9.18 7.30
N GLU A 697 43.38 -9.00 7.22
CA GLU A 697 44.04 -8.05 6.31
C GLU A 697 43.72 -8.34 4.82
N ASP A 698 43.77 -9.61 4.41
CA ASP A 698 43.55 -10.03 3.01
C ASP A 698 42.10 -9.77 2.59
N THR A 699 41.13 -10.11 3.44
CA THR A 699 39.71 -9.85 3.18
C THR A 699 39.44 -8.34 3.13
N THR A 700 40.10 -7.54 3.96
CA THR A 700 40.00 -6.08 3.93
C THR A 700 40.50 -5.52 2.60
N PHE A 701 41.65 -5.98 2.11
CA PHE A 701 42.20 -5.54 0.83
C PHE A 701 41.31 -5.91 -0.36
N GLU A 702 40.77 -7.13 -0.38
CA GLU A 702 39.87 -7.56 -1.47
C GLU A 702 38.53 -6.82 -1.42
N SER A 703 38.06 -6.44 -0.22
CA SER A 703 36.85 -5.63 -0.04
C SER A 703 37.01 -4.24 -0.65
N VAL A 704 38.15 -3.57 -0.43
CA VAL A 704 38.47 -2.26 -1.08
C VAL A 704 38.51 -2.38 -2.60
N ARG A 705 39.17 -3.42 -3.14
CA ARG A 705 39.26 -3.66 -4.60
C ARG A 705 37.90 -3.77 -5.25
N ARG A 706 37.00 -4.55 -4.65
CA ARG A 706 35.66 -4.80 -5.19
C ARG A 706 34.75 -3.60 -4.99
N PHE A 707 34.82 -2.97 -3.83
CA PHE A 707 34.06 -1.75 -3.54
C PHE A 707 34.38 -0.65 -4.56
N ALA A 708 35.66 -0.36 -4.80
CA ALA A 708 36.07 0.65 -5.77
C ALA A 708 35.56 0.37 -7.20
N LYS A 709 35.63 -0.89 -7.65
CA LYS A 709 35.10 -1.29 -8.97
C LYS A 709 33.58 -1.12 -9.09
N VAL A 710 32.85 -1.44 -8.03
CA VAL A 710 31.38 -1.29 -7.98
C VAL A 710 31.03 0.19 -8.01
N MET A 711 31.68 1.03 -7.19
CA MET A 711 31.43 2.46 -7.18
C MET A 711 31.59 3.11 -8.55
N ILE A 712 32.64 2.74 -9.29
CA ILE A 712 32.85 3.22 -10.67
C ILE A 712 31.74 2.74 -11.61
N ARG A 713 31.42 1.46 -11.57
CA ARG A 713 30.42 0.87 -12.47
C ARG A 713 29.03 1.47 -12.27
N VAL A 714 28.63 1.66 -11.01
CA VAL A 714 27.28 2.07 -10.65
C VAL A 714 27.14 3.58 -10.74
N PHE A 715 28.07 4.31 -10.14
CA PHE A 715 27.93 5.75 -9.91
C PHE A 715 28.77 6.60 -10.85
N GLY A 716 29.73 6.01 -11.58
CA GLY A 716 30.62 6.75 -12.47
C GLY A 716 29.89 7.54 -13.55
N HIS A 717 28.85 6.96 -14.18
CA HIS A 717 28.07 7.63 -15.23
C HIS A 717 27.25 8.83 -14.73
N VAL A 718 27.03 8.95 -13.43
CA VAL A 718 26.30 10.07 -12.80
C VAL A 718 27.26 11.10 -12.22
N TYR A 719 28.21 10.61 -11.41
CA TYR A 719 29.07 11.45 -10.57
C TYR A 719 30.43 11.73 -11.19
N LEU A 720 30.77 11.14 -12.32
CA LEU A 720 31.98 11.42 -13.08
C LEU A 720 31.66 11.41 -14.58
N ARG A 721 30.75 12.30 -14.97
CA ARG A 721 30.26 12.48 -16.34
C ARG A 721 30.70 13.82 -16.92
N ALA A 722 30.74 13.90 -18.25
CA ALA A 722 30.88 15.17 -18.93
C ALA A 722 29.72 16.13 -18.59
N PRO A 723 29.97 17.45 -18.53
CA PRO A 723 28.92 18.47 -18.38
C PRO A 723 27.87 18.31 -19.48
N ASN A 724 26.59 18.35 -19.11
CA ASN A 724 25.49 18.40 -20.08
C ASN A 724 25.16 19.86 -20.42
N LYS A 725 24.22 20.10 -21.34
CA LYS A 725 23.85 21.46 -21.78
C LYS A 725 23.52 22.41 -20.63
N GLU A 726 22.91 21.93 -19.56
CA GLU A 726 22.56 22.72 -18.37
C GLU A 726 23.77 23.06 -17.52
N ASP A 727 24.65 22.08 -17.32
CA ASP A 727 25.91 22.29 -16.60
C ASP A 727 26.81 23.26 -17.36
N THR A 728 26.90 23.13 -18.69
CA THR A 728 27.66 24.04 -19.55
C THR A 728 27.16 25.48 -19.39
N ILE A 729 25.83 25.71 -19.39
CA ILE A 729 25.25 27.04 -19.19
C ILE A 729 25.60 27.60 -17.80
N LYS A 730 25.51 26.77 -16.75
CA LYS A 730 25.84 27.18 -15.38
C LYS A 730 27.32 27.50 -15.21
N LEU A 731 28.19 26.66 -15.76
CA LEU A 731 29.65 26.84 -15.73
C LEU A 731 30.06 28.08 -16.51
N MET A 732 29.50 28.30 -17.70
CA MET A 732 29.73 29.51 -18.49
C MET A 732 29.25 30.76 -17.74
N ALA A 733 28.06 30.74 -17.13
CA ALA A 733 27.56 31.88 -16.37
C ALA A 733 28.39 32.18 -15.09
N ALA A 734 28.88 31.14 -14.41
CA ALA A 734 29.77 31.31 -13.25
C ALA A 734 31.13 31.89 -13.66
N ASN A 735 31.68 31.42 -14.78
CA ASN A 735 32.96 31.88 -15.31
C ASN A 735 32.87 33.26 -15.99
N GLU A 736 31.73 33.62 -16.60
CA GLU A 736 31.46 34.96 -17.16
C GLU A 736 31.51 36.04 -16.07
N LYS A 737 30.97 35.76 -14.86
CA LYS A 737 31.12 36.63 -13.68
C LYS A 737 32.58 36.85 -13.27
N ARG A 738 33.46 35.93 -13.64
CA ARG A 738 34.91 35.97 -13.42
C ARG A 738 35.67 36.44 -14.66
N VAL A 739 34.97 37.01 -15.65
CA VAL A 739 35.49 37.56 -16.91
C VAL A 739 35.99 36.49 -17.91
N TRP A 740 35.36 35.30 -17.90
CA TRP A 740 35.60 34.19 -18.84
C TRP A 740 34.31 33.72 -19.54
N PRO A 741 33.78 34.47 -20.52
CA PRO A 741 32.80 33.89 -21.44
C PRO A 741 33.52 32.75 -22.19
N ASP A 742 32.99 31.53 -22.13
CA ASP A 742 33.46 30.32 -22.85
C ASP A 742 34.42 29.36 -22.13
N MET A 743 34.77 29.57 -20.86
CA MET A 743 35.51 28.57 -20.05
C MET A 743 34.56 27.63 -19.29
N LEU A 744 34.87 26.32 -19.24
CA LEU A 744 34.05 25.33 -18.52
C LEU A 744 34.62 24.87 -17.17
N GLY A 745 35.94 24.99 -17.00
CA GLY A 745 36.64 24.56 -15.79
C GLY A 745 38.14 24.63 -16.03
N SER A 746 38.92 24.37 -14.99
CA SER A 746 40.38 24.37 -15.07
C SER A 746 40.90 22.92 -15.05
N ILE A 747 41.98 22.67 -15.79
CA ILE A 747 42.71 21.39 -15.81
C ILE A 747 43.96 21.48 -14.92
N GLY A 748 44.16 20.48 -14.06
CA GLY A 748 45.38 20.36 -13.27
C GLY A 748 45.71 18.95 -12.83
N CYS A 749 46.94 18.75 -12.38
CA CYS A 749 47.49 17.43 -12.06
C CYS A 749 47.96 17.33 -10.61
N MET A 750 47.59 16.25 -9.93
CA MET A 750 48.09 15.89 -8.60
C MET A 750 49.03 14.68 -8.69
N HIS A 751 50.19 14.77 -8.05
CA HIS A 751 51.17 13.68 -7.99
C HIS A 751 51.01 12.85 -6.71
N TRP A 752 50.65 11.59 -6.86
CA TRP A 752 50.50 10.64 -5.75
C TRP A 752 51.69 9.67 -5.68
N THR A 753 52.44 9.67 -4.57
CA THR A 753 53.68 8.87 -4.45
C THR A 753 53.38 7.38 -4.26
N TRP A 754 53.98 6.55 -5.11
CA TRP A 754 53.90 5.08 -5.05
C TRP A 754 55.12 4.49 -4.33
N LYS A 755 55.05 4.42 -3.01
CA LYS A 755 56.18 4.08 -2.12
C LYS A 755 56.77 2.69 -2.38
N ASN A 756 55.94 1.70 -2.73
CA ASN A 756 56.36 0.32 -2.98
C ASN A 756 56.26 -0.06 -4.47
N CYS A 757 56.49 0.90 -5.38
CA CYS A 757 56.53 0.62 -6.82
C CYS A 757 57.60 -0.45 -7.14
N PRO A 758 57.25 -1.56 -7.84
CA PRO A 758 58.20 -2.60 -8.20
C PRO A 758 59.44 -2.03 -8.91
N LYS A 759 60.65 -2.53 -8.58
CA LYS A 759 61.91 -2.02 -9.17
C LYS A 759 61.87 -1.97 -10.71
N ALA A 760 61.24 -2.97 -11.34
CA ALA A 760 61.07 -3.04 -12.79
C ALA A 760 60.25 -1.88 -13.39
N TRP A 761 59.42 -1.21 -12.59
CA TRP A 761 58.50 -0.14 -13.01
C TRP A 761 58.98 1.24 -12.58
N HIS A 762 59.97 1.31 -11.68
CA HIS A 762 60.46 2.56 -11.10
C HIS A 762 60.90 3.58 -12.18
N GLY A 763 61.63 3.13 -13.20
CA GLY A 763 62.08 4.00 -14.30
C GLY A 763 60.98 4.52 -15.22
N GLN A 764 59.78 3.92 -15.20
CA GLN A 764 58.62 4.37 -15.98
C GLN A 764 57.79 5.43 -15.25
N PHE A 765 57.81 5.42 -13.91
CA PHE A 765 56.97 6.27 -13.07
C PHE A 765 57.75 7.36 -12.30
N CYS A 766 59.08 7.38 -12.43
CA CYS A 766 59.93 8.46 -11.92
C CYS A 766 60.07 9.58 -12.96
N GLY A 767 59.30 10.65 -12.81
CA GLY A 767 59.48 11.92 -13.53
C GLY A 767 60.52 12.82 -12.86
N LYS A 768 60.33 14.15 -12.92
CA LYS A 768 61.20 15.14 -12.25
C LYS A 768 61.25 14.99 -10.72
N SER A 769 60.25 14.35 -10.11
CA SER A 769 60.11 14.17 -8.65
C SER A 769 61.12 13.18 -8.03
N ARG A 770 61.93 12.48 -8.85
CA ARG A 770 62.89 11.43 -8.46
C ARG A 770 62.29 10.28 -7.61
N LYS A 771 60.95 10.19 -7.53
CA LYS A 771 60.18 9.14 -6.86
C LYS A 771 59.10 8.64 -7.82
N ALA A 772 58.73 7.37 -7.72
CA ALA A 772 57.65 6.82 -8.54
C ALA A 772 56.31 7.46 -8.13
N THR A 773 55.63 8.13 -9.06
CA THR A 773 54.34 8.79 -8.80
C THR A 773 53.28 8.40 -9.83
N ILE A 774 52.02 8.31 -9.39
CA ILE A 774 50.83 8.25 -10.25
C ILE A 774 50.29 9.68 -10.36
N VAL A 775 49.97 10.10 -11.59
CA VAL A 775 49.45 11.45 -11.84
C VAL A 775 47.95 11.36 -12.09
N LEU A 776 47.18 12.05 -11.26
CA LEU A 776 45.74 12.25 -11.45
C LEU A 776 45.53 13.62 -12.06
N GLU A 777 45.16 13.67 -13.33
CA GLU A 777 44.74 14.88 -14.03
C GLU A 777 43.23 15.03 -13.87
N VAL A 778 42.76 16.21 -13.49
CA VAL A 778 41.33 16.49 -13.31
C VAL A 778 40.92 17.79 -13.95
N VAL A 779 39.66 17.84 -14.41
CA VAL A 779 38.96 19.09 -14.71
C VAL A 779 38.03 19.37 -13.53
N ALA A 780 38.24 20.49 -12.84
CA ALA A 780 37.39 20.92 -11.74
C ALA A 780 36.77 22.29 -12.01
N SER A 781 35.57 22.50 -11.48
CA SER A 781 34.91 23.81 -11.44
C SER A 781 35.08 24.47 -10.07
N GLU A 782 34.76 25.77 -10.00
CA GLU A 782 34.85 26.56 -8.76
C GLU A 782 34.10 25.90 -7.59
N ASP A 783 32.95 25.30 -7.86
CA ASP A 783 32.11 24.60 -6.88
C ASP A 783 32.68 23.22 -6.44
N LEU A 784 33.95 22.97 -6.74
CA LEU A 784 34.75 21.80 -6.40
C LEU A 784 34.28 20.48 -7.02
N TRP A 785 33.36 20.54 -7.98
CA TRP A 785 32.95 19.37 -8.74
C TRP A 785 34.03 18.97 -9.72
N ILE A 786 34.37 17.68 -9.73
CA ILE A 786 35.33 17.12 -10.68
C ILE A 786 34.57 16.51 -11.85
N TRP A 787 34.62 17.16 -13.01
CA TRP A 787 33.88 16.76 -14.21
C TRP A 787 34.57 15.65 -15.00
N HIS A 788 35.89 15.65 -14.96
CA HIS A 788 36.70 14.67 -15.65
C HIS A 788 37.91 14.32 -14.79
N CYS A 789 38.29 13.06 -14.79
CA CYS A 789 39.59 12.65 -14.27
C CYS A 789 40.24 11.63 -15.20
N PHE A 790 41.53 11.84 -15.46
CA PHE A 790 42.37 10.97 -16.26
C PHE A 790 43.61 10.57 -15.45
N LEU A 791 44.05 9.32 -15.63
CA LEU A 791 45.22 8.78 -14.95
C LEU A 791 46.31 8.53 -15.98
N GLU A 792 47.28 9.44 -16.02
CA GLU A 792 48.41 9.32 -16.93
C GLU A 792 49.47 8.37 -16.39
N TYR A 793 50.04 7.57 -17.29
CA TYR A 793 51.10 6.62 -16.99
C TYR A 793 52.28 6.81 -17.95
N THR A 794 52.83 8.02 -18.01
CA THR A 794 53.83 8.43 -19.00
C THR A 794 55.05 9.09 -18.37
N LYS A 795 56.22 8.80 -18.96
CA LYS A 795 57.44 9.60 -18.78
C LYS A 795 57.12 11.03 -19.19
N GLY A 796 57.43 11.98 -18.30
CA GLY A 796 57.08 13.39 -18.47
C GLY A 796 57.43 13.93 -19.85
N TYR A 797 56.38 14.22 -20.63
CA TYR A 797 56.39 15.31 -21.58
C TYR A 797 55.31 16.26 -21.08
N TYR A 798 55.77 17.31 -20.38
CA TYR A 798 54.95 18.49 -20.19
C TYR A 798 54.60 18.98 -21.61
N LEU A 799 53.31 19.22 -21.90
CA LEU A 799 52.98 20.42 -22.66
C LEU A 799 53.41 21.60 -21.78
N ALA A 800 54.72 21.84 -21.81
CA ALA A 800 55.28 23.12 -21.48
C ALA A 800 54.77 24.03 -22.58
N ASP A 801 53.75 24.84 -22.28
CA ASP A 801 53.93 26.21 -22.70
C ASP A 801 54.85 26.82 -21.64
N GLU A 802 56.09 27.07 -22.05
CA GLU A 802 57.03 27.87 -21.29
C GLU A 802 56.29 29.11 -20.79
N HIS A 803 56.47 29.47 -19.52
CA HIS A 803 56.17 30.82 -19.06
C HIS A 803 57.00 31.81 -19.89
N GLN A 804 56.49 32.23 -21.05
CA GLN A 804 56.91 33.47 -21.66
C GLN A 804 56.52 34.54 -20.65
N LYS A 805 57.53 35.18 -20.04
CA LYS A 805 57.33 36.38 -19.23
C LYS A 805 56.37 37.30 -20.00
N PRO A 806 55.25 37.72 -19.41
CA PRO A 806 54.21 38.41 -20.15
C PRO A 806 54.80 39.68 -20.79
N LYS A 807 54.87 39.70 -22.13
CA LYS A 807 55.45 40.81 -22.90
C LYS A 807 54.47 41.96 -23.11
N THR A 808 53.19 41.77 -22.79
CA THR A 808 52.12 42.76 -22.97
C THR A 808 51.20 42.80 -21.74
N LYS A 809 50.52 43.93 -21.51
CA LYS A 809 49.56 44.12 -20.42
C LYS A 809 48.45 43.05 -20.43
N TRP A 810 48.07 42.57 -21.62
CA TRP A 810 47.06 41.53 -21.81
C TRP A 810 47.53 40.17 -21.30
N HIS A 811 48.78 39.78 -21.53
CA HIS A 811 49.33 38.51 -21.02
C HIS A 811 49.46 38.51 -19.49
N THR A 812 49.74 39.67 -18.87
CA THR A 812 49.80 39.77 -17.40
C THR A 812 48.42 39.59 -16.77
N GLU A 813 47.38 40.17 -17.36
CA GLU A 813 46.01 40.00 -16.88
C GLU A 813 45.50 38.58 -17.14
N PHE A 814 45.78 37.99 -18.31
CA PHE A 814 45.48 36.58 -18.58
C PHE A 814 46.17 35.63 -17.59
N ALA A 815 47.45 35.86 -17.27
CA ALA A 815 48.21 35.03 -16.33
C ALA A 815 47.67 35.11 -14.88
N LYS A 816 47.34 36.30 -14.37
CA LYS A 816 46.72 36.46 -13.04
C LYS A 816 45.37 35.75 -12.96
N VAL A 817 44.63 35.79 -14.07
CA VAL A 817 43.29 35.24 -14.15
C VAL A 817 43.34 33.71 -14.30
N GLN A 818 44.32 33.16 -15.03
CA GLN A 818 44.63 31.72 -15.06
C GLN A 818 45.04 31.21 -13.66
N GLU A 819 45.87 31.96 -12.94
CA GLU A 819 46.29 31.63 -11.56
C GLU A 819 45.08 31.50 -10.61
N ALA A 820 44.05 32.35 -10.76
CA ALA A 820 42.83 32.28 -9.96
C ALA A 820 42.01 31.00 -10.21
N THR A 821 41.98 30.49 -11.44
CA THR A 821 41.28 29.24 -11.81
C THR A 821 42.09 27.99 -11.45
N GLN A 822 43.42 28.09 -11.40
CA GLN A 822 44.29 27.03 -10.91
C GLN A 822 44.06 26.79 -9.40
N LYS A 823 43.79 27.85 -8.63
CA LYS A 823 43.45 27.74 -7.20
C LYS A 823 42.18 26.93 -6.93
N ASP A 824 41.23 26.90 -7.87
CA ASP A 824 40.02 26.08 -7.73
C ASP A 824 40.32 24.58 -7.77
N ILE A 825 41.25 24.16 -8.64
CA ILE A 825 41.73 22.78 -8.70
C ILE A 825 42.57 22.44 -7.47
N GLU A 826 43.46 23.34 -7.05
CA GLU A 826 44.28 23.13 -5.86
C GLU A 826 43.37 22.93 -4.63
N ARG A 827 42.31 23.73 -4.50
CA ARG A 827 41.27 23.56 -3.47
C ARG A 827 40.53 22.23 -3.61
N ALA A 828 40.14 21.84 -4.83
CA ALA A 828 39.49 20.54 -5.06
C ALA A 828 40.39 19.36 -4.63
N PHE A 829 41.69 19.42 -4.91
CA PHE A 829 42.65 18.42 -4.49
C PHE A 829 42.89 18.41 -2.98
N GLU A 830 43.00 19.58 -2.33
CA GLU A 830 43.15 19.67 -0.88
C GLU A 830 41.96 19.07 -0.14
N ILE A 831 40.73 19.35 -0.60
CA ILE A 831 39.52 18.74 -0.01
C ILE A 831 39.48 17.24 -0.28
N LEU A 832 39.84 16.79 -1.49
CA LEU A 832 39.89 15.37 -1.82
C LEU A 832 40.88 14.62 -0.91
N GLN A 833 42.06 15.19 -0.66
CA GLN A 833 43.08 14.64 0.25
C GLN A 833 42.67 14.70 1.72
N THR A 834 41.83 15.66 2.10
CA THR A 834 41.29 15.81 3.46
C THR A 834 40.19 14.77 3.74
N ARG A 835 39.31 14.53 2.75
CA ARG A 835 38.20 13.57 2.88
C ARG A 835 38.66 12.12 2.82
N PHE A 836 39.69 11.84 2.04
CA PHE A 836 40.18 10.48 1.82
C PHE A 836 41.67 10.43 2.11
N ALA A 837 42.02 10.09 3.36
CA ALA A 837 43.41 10.01 3.79
C ALA A 837 44.22 8.99 3.00
N ILE A 838 43.58 7.99 2.36
CA ILE A 838 44.24 7.08 1.42
C ILE A 838 44.90 7.81 0.24
N VAL A 839 44.36 8.97 -0.17
CA VAL A 839 44.88 9.81 -1.27
C VAL A 839 46.06 10.67 -0.80
N ARG A 840 46.12 11.01 0.50
CA ARG A 840 47.19 11.80 1.11
C ARG A 840 48.45 10.97 1.40
N GLY A 841 48.27 9.73 1.85
CA GLY A 841 49.37 8.82 2.20
C GLY A 841 50.01 8.16 0.96
N PRO A 842 51.26 7.66 1.06
CA PRO A 842 51.84 6.87 -0.03
C PRO A 842 51.07 5.58 -0.29
N ALA A 843 50.83 5.25 -1.55
CA ALA A 843 50.16 4.01 -1.95
C ALA A 843 51.01 2.77 -1.59
N CYS A 844 50.47 1.91 -0.72
CA CYS A 844 51.10 0.68 -0.26
C CYS A 844 50.39 -0.55 -0.86
N PHE A 845 51.15 -1.48 -1.46
CA PHE A 845 50.70 -2.85 -1.84
C PHE A 845 49.56 -3.00 -2.87
N TRP A 846 49.23 -1.95 -3.62
CA TRP A 846 48.22 -2.02 -4.70
C TRP A 846 48.85 -2.06 -6.10
N ASP A 847 48.27 -2.86 -7.00
CA ASP A 847 48.64 -2.84 -8.42
C ASP A 847 48.08 -1.59 -9.13
N LYS A 848 48.62 -1.29 -10.32
CA LYS A 848 48.28 -0.12 -11.14
C LYS A 848 46.77 0.04 -11.36
N LYS A 849 46.07 -1.05 -11.68
CA LYS A 849 44.63 -1.01 -12.00
C LYS A 849 43.80 -0.80 -10.74
N THR A 850 44.21 -1.40 -9.62
CA THR A 850 43.55 -1.19 -8.33
C THR A 850 43.71 0.25 -7.83
N LEU A 851 44.91 0.84 -7.93
CA LEU A 851 45.16 2.24 -7.58
C LEU A 851 44.29 3.20 -8.40
N SER A 852 44.15 2.92 -9.71
CA SER A 852 43.26 3.68 -10.57
C SER A 852 41.81 3.62 -10.09
N ASN A 853 41.31 2.43 -9.77
CA ASN A 853 39.94 2.29 -9.32
C ASN A 853 39.70 2.99 -7.97
N ILE A 854 40.67 2.93 -7.04
CA ILE A 854 40.55 3.60 -5.74
C ILE A 854 40.46 5.12 -5.92
N LEU A 855 41.31 5.72 -6.78
CA LEU A 855 41.28 7.16 -7.03
C LEU A 855 39.97 7.60 -7.68
N ILE A 856 39.51 6.89 -8.71
CA ILE A 856 38.23 7.21 -9.37
C ILE A 856 37.07 7.04 -8.37
N CYS A 857 37.12 6.01 -7.52
CA CYS A 857 36.14 5.84 -6.44
C CYS A 857 36.14 7.03 -5.46
N CYS A 858 37.31 7.56 -5.08
CA CYS A 858 37.41 8.74 -4.22
C CYS A 858 36.83 9.99 -4.89
N VAL A 859 37.06 10.18 -6.19
CA VAL A 859 36.48 11.30 -6.97
C VAL A 859 34.96 11.19 -7.05
N ILE A 860 34.43 9.99 -7.30
CA ILE A 860 32.99 9.71 -7.30
C ILE A 860 32.39 10.05 -5.93
N LEU A 861 32.97 9.53 -4.85
CA LEU A 861 32.52 9.81 -3.49
C LEU A 861 32.63 11.30 -3.14
N HIS A 862 33.68 11.99 -3.59
CA HIS A 862 33.84 13.43 -3.42
C HIS A 862 32.70 14.21 -4.06
N ASN A 863 32.39 13.95 -5.34
CA ASN A 863 31.28 14.62 -6.02
C ASN A 863 29.93 14.27 -5.39
N MET A 864 29.77 13.03 -4.90
CA MET A 864 28.59 12.63 -4.12
C MET A 864 28.44 13.44 -2.82
N ILE A 865 29.54 13.82 -2.15
CA ILE A 865 29.54 14.67 -0.95
C ILE A 865 29.29 16.13 -1.32
N ILE A 866 29.89 16.63 -2.40
CA ILE A 866 29.65 18.01 -2.89
C ILE A 866 28.18 18.21 -3.28
N GLU A 867 27.53 17.21 -3.90
CA GLU A 867 26.09 17.26 -4.19
C GLU A 867 25.25 17.39 -2.90
N ASP A 868 25.67 16.72 -1.83
CA ASP A 868 25.01 16.69 -0.53
C ASP A 868 25.17 18.03 0.22
N GLU A 869 26.39 18.55 0.29
CA GLU A 869 26.70 19.83 0.96
C GLU A 869 26.06 21.05 0.28
N ARG A 870 25.77 20.99 -1.03
CA ARG A 870 25.07 22.06 -1.75
C ARG A 870 23.62 22.22 -1.31
N ASP A 871 22.96 21.14 -0.89
CA ASP A 871 21.57 21.20 -0.42
C ASP A 871 21.50 21.80 1.00
N LEU A 872 22.55 21.66 1.83
CA LEU A 872 22.61 22.24 3.18
C LEU A 872 22.87 23.77 3.19
N ASN A 873 23.56 24.31 2.19
CA ASN A 873 23.82 25.76 2.08
C ASN A 873 22.62 26.58 1.55
N LEU A 874 21.53 25.93 1.11
CA LEU A 874 20.27 26.58 0.76
C LEU A 874 19.38 26.87 1.99
N GLU A 875 19.60 26.17 3.11
CA GLU A 875 18.91 26.43 4.39
C GLU A 875 19.67 27.40 5.31
N PHE A 876 20.99 27.55 5.14
CA PHE A 876 21.82 28.43 5.99
C PHE A 876 21.86 29.91 5.57
N PHE A 877 21.43 30.26 4.34
CA PHE A 877 21.42 31.67 3.87
C PHE A 877 20.05 32.36 3.97
N THR A 878 18.99 31.66 4.39
CA THR A 878 17.62 32.22 4.52
C THR A 878 17.25 32.67 5.94
N THR A 879 18.14 32.54 6.94
CA THR A 879 17.85 32.81 8.36
C THR A 879 18.77 33.82 9.06
N MET A 880 19.57 34.61 8.34
CA MET A 880 20.28 35.77 8.94
C MET A 880 20.19 37.05 8.11
N SER A 881 18.96 37.49 7.83
CA SER A 881 18.69 38.86 7.41
C SER A 881 17.27 39.26 7.80
N VAL A 882 16.97 39.36 9.11
CA VAL A 882 16.16 40.42 9.78
C VAL A 882 16.29 40.22 11.32
N ALA A 883 16.83 41.25 11.99
CA ALA A 883 16.79 41.58 13.42
C ALA A 883 17.61 40.73 14.46
N VAL A 884 18.60 41.44 15.05
CA VAL A 884 19.23 41.34 16.40
C VAL A 884 19.43 39.97 17.04
#